data_AF-A0A7E4ZUG3-F1
#
_entry.id   AF-A0A7E4ZUG3-F1
#
_cell.length_a   1.000
_cell.length_b   1.000
_cell.length_c   1.000
_cell.angle_alpha   90.00
_cell.angle_beta   90.00
_cell.angle_gamma   90.00
#
_symmetry.space_group_name_H-M   'P 1'
#
loop_
_entity.id
_entity.type
_entity.pdbx_description
1 polymer ?
#
loop_
_entity_poly.entity_id
_entity_poly.type
_entity_poly.pdbx_seq_one_letter_code
_entity_poly.pdbx_strand_id
1 'polypeptide(L)'
;MLSYCWLLCFVVRDGHFGDSYLDRQKISHIFRTPGTQKTATSESLTANALNHSYGFAMLAMMTWALLYHSVFGLAFLFMVFSFTALYDSCKWCFRLSPVLLIYVEFLLIAQYVYSLDLVPGKELPVSSILEIIGFRKAASRSVGLVTLVVKIILSLPFVVLLRLFLRERYYDSLTEHDRRKRLTYGTFEDTEHPAQPLTSIPEGANTSGRSVAFDFFTRFFTKFWIFLVAFVLLVNALSSPPVDYTAGYLVLWCVLIILLNISFPFFRNVVFLFWTLLIVYSSVLLVAVYTYQFPSVPQFWQQHTHLSAEDFAKIGLVDYQDEHNSSLLFVRLLLPILLVLVTMLQLKFFHDPWVKLVQSPAGSRTGSDVTEQGGDSDTVARSAIQALKQGLREFAEVLWRFAEVHLPKLVLFILIITAASHVCVLNLVLVVFVSLAVCLPALSAAISLLLTVYLALSAVTRVVYLIHFQNVNDTQLIDFGQDTCPEIRVNGTLVPLAEWLGFGNTDSVFEHDFVGLIIVLVTIAIRLAVYYRQKFMRKLRGLPTPPSDLIFPDHEAKDFDRSLRDCLKYFLNYGFYKFGIEVSMIMMAIVAWTRMDLVGCLVIFWLFLVALLPRRLCRTIWPILLLYLAITLPLQYAMWIGLPEELCIAYPWSSWLVPDPNAETTILGDNLLRFLDLSNYRQAPEHSIRFLVVDFLLLLAVGAQERVFRQERTSHPAGDNYTIYTDGNYALRRNNPTYDFIAEQKSFVDYFKLVIFNYGHWITLVMVLVAGLGGTSLFALGYLVLAFWMLWQGNNLYTMRNYNKTLARWNFLLFYTIFAMLCKVSLQVVGCVFLSPLVSSPGCVVRQLFSIVCVDQASCDGLVALPATKDAVFSCAVEARETRIGFDTIALSFIIFQLRVLHSWYFQHCMIDFRCEIVQSHRGALLINQLIEKEMKEQDLQQKAKVEDITKRTAAIRRQYEEQQHLGSEKPFIPQTYGQGWCF
;
A
#
# COMPACT_ATOMS: atom_id res chain seq x y z
N MET A 1 -15.10 24.45 -5.59
CA MET A 1 -13.68 24.05 -5.66
C MET A 1 -13.08 24.27 -7.06
N LEU A 2 -13.76 23.85 -8.14
CA LEU A 2 -13.34 24.08 -9.53
C LEU A 2 -13.19 25.57 -9.91
N SER A 3 -14.10 26.47 -9.54
CA SER A 3 -13.94 27.92 -9.81
C SER A 3 -12.74 28.56 -9.08
N TYR A 4 -12.40 28.06 -7.89
CA TYR A 4 -11.23 28.53 -7.14
C TYR A 4 -9.92 27.96 -7.73
N CYS A 5 -9.92 26.69 -8.15
CA CYS A 5 -8.81 26.07 -8.87
C CYS A 5 -8.57 26.73 -10.24
N TRP A 6 -9.65 27.15 -10.91
CA TRP A 6 -9.63 27.93 -12.15
C TRP A 6 -9.00 29.31 -11.97
N LEU A 7 -9.44 30.08 -10.97
CA LEU A 7 -8.85 31.39 -10.64
C LEU A 7 -7.35 31.29 -10.30
N LEU A 8 -6.92 30.19 -9.65
CA LEU A 8 -5.52 29.92 -9.33
C LEU A 8 -4.68 29.48 -10.56
N CYS A 9 -5.25 28.69 -11.48
CA CYS A 9 -4.58 28.27 -12.72
C CYS A 9 -4.28 29.43 -13.67
N PHE A 10 -5.07 30.52 -13.67
CA PHE A 10 -4.85 31.67 -14.55
C PHE A 10 -3.70 32.58 -14.13
N VAL A 11 -3.27 32.48 -12.88
CA VAL A 11 -2.13 33.29 -12.45
C VAL A 11 -0.83 32.69 -13.03
N VAL A 12 -0.76 31.37 -13.27
CA VAL A 12 0.40 30.44 -13.41
C VAL A 12 1.48 30.77 -14.47
N ARG A 13 1.29 31.72 -15.39
CA ARG A 13 2.17 31.92 -16.56
C ARG A 13 3.26 33.01 -16.40
N ASP A 14 3.90 33.19 -15.24
CA ASP A 14 4.93 34.24 -15.07
C ASP A 14 6.40 33.73 -14.93
N GLY A 15 6.87 32.83 -15.80
CA GLY A 15 8.29 32.46 -15.79
C GLY A 15 8.83 31.79 -17.06
N HIS A 16 9.50 32.60 -17.90
CA HIS A 16 10.44 32.20 -18.97
C HIS A 16 9.95 31.26 -20.09
N PHE A 17 9.52 31.85 -21.21
CA PHE A 17 10.10 31.72 -22.57
C PHE A 17 9.23 32.50 -23.56
N GLY A 18 9.88 33.09 -24.57
CA GLY A 18 9.29 34.00 -25.56
C GLY A 18 8.19 33.39 -26.43
N ASP A 19 7.50 34.30 -27.11
CA ASP A 19 6.43 34.12 -28.10
C ASP A 19 5.02 33.79 -27.55
N SER A 20 4.56 34.58 -26.57
CA SER A 20 3.12 34.86 -26.47
C SER A 20 2.78 36.01 -27.43
N TYR A 21 1.95 35.75 -28.45
CA TYR A 21 1.50 36.76 -29.42
C TYR A 21 0.94 38.03 -28.73
N LEU A 22 0.28 37.83 -27.57
CA LEU A 22 -0.02 38.85 -26.58
C LEU A 22 1.15 38.97 -25.60
N ASP A 23 2.07 39.90 -25.86
CA ASP A 23 3.13 40.22 -24.90
C ASP A 23 2.47 40.78 -23.61
N ARG A 24 2.86 40.30 -22.42
CA ARG A 24 2.27 40.73 -21.14
C ARG A 24 2.33 42.25 -20.97
N GLN A 25 3.40 42.84 -21.52
CA GLN A 25 3.59 44.28 -21.61
C GLN A 25 2.50 44.96 -22.46
N LYS A 26 2.09 44.36 -23.60
CA LYS A 26 0.98 44.91 -24.40
C LYS A 26 -0.31 44.99 -23.60
N ILE A 27 -0.66 43.97 -22.81
CA ILE A 27 -1.93 43.91 -22.07
C ILE A 27 -1.96 44.84 -20.86
N SER A 28 -0.87 44.90 -20.07
CA SER A 28 -0.80 45.81 -18.91
C SER A 28 -0.91 47.27 -19.34
N HIS A 29 -0.35 47.63 -20.50
CA HIS A 29 -0.43 48.98 -21.05
C HIS A 29 -1.76 49.28 -21.74
N ILE A 30 -2.46 48.25 -22.23
CA ILE A 30 -3.80 48.41 -22.80
C ILE A 30 -4.76 49.02 -21.77
N PHE A 31 -4.68 48.70 -20.47
CA PHE A 31 -5.68 49.13 -19.46
C PHE A 31 -5.33 50.38 -18.64
N ARG A 32 -4.16 51.00 -18.85
CA ARG A 32 -3.79 52.24 -18.14
C ARG A 32 -4.68 53.39 -18.60
N THR A 33 -5.56 53.87 -17.73
CA THR A 33 -6.30 55.13 -17.91
C THR A 33 -5.50 56.25 -17.22
N PRO A 34 -5.40 57.45 -17.82
CA PRO A 34 -4.70 58.56 -17.17
C PRO A 34 -5.47 58.96 -15.91
N GLY A 35 -4.85 58.80 -14.73
CA GLY A 35 -5.35 59.37 -13.48
C GLY A 35 -5.67 58.43 -12.31
N THR A 36 -5.42 57.11 -12.39
CA THR A 36 -5.64 56.21 -11.22
C THR A 36 -4.42 55.39 -10.87
N GLN A 37 -3.73 55.73 -9.78
CA GLN A 37 -2.79 54.84 -9.09
C GLN A 37 -3.58 53.73 -8.39
N LYS A 38 -3.69 52.54 -8.99
CA LYS A 38 -4.08 51.33 -8.27
C LYS A 38 -2.85 50.47 -8.03
N THR A 39 -2.78 49.86 -6.85
CA THR A 39 -1.73 48.94 -6.41
C THR A 39 -1.41 47.89 -7.48
N ALA A 40 -0.13 47.72 -7.82
CA ALA A 40 0.37 46.83 -8.89
C ALA A 40 -0.18 45.39 -8.88
N THR A 41 -0.68 44.91 -7.72
CA THR A 41 -1.31 43.60 -7.53
C THR A 41 -2.69 43.44 -8.17
N SER A 42 -3.52 44.50 -8.25
CA SER A 42 -4.81 44.41 -8.95
C SER A 42 -4.62 44.47 -10.46
N GLU A 43 -3.62 45.21 -10.92
CA GLU A 43 -3.33 45.36 -12.34
C GLU A 43 -2.74 44.07 -12.94
N SER A 44 -1.86 43.35 -12.23
CA SER A 44 -1.32 42.08 -12.72
C SER A 44 -2.38 40.96 -12.77
N LEU A 45 -3.28 40.89 -11.78
CA LEU A 45 -4.33 39.89 -11.74
C LEU A 45 -5.39 40.14 -12.83
N THR A 46 -5.76 41.41 -13.04
CA THR A 46 -6.69 41.80 -14.11
C THR A 46 -6.07 41.57 -15.48
N ALA A 47 -4.81 41.95 -15.72
CA ALA A 47 -4.12 41.70 -16.97
C ALA A 47 -4.01 40.20 -17.30
N ASN A 48 -3.73 39.35 -16.31
CA ASN A 48 -3.69 37.89 -16.49
C ASN A 48 -5.09 37.29 -16.73
N ALA A 49 -6.11 37.72 -16.00
CA ALA A 49 -7.49 37.30 -16.23
C ALA A 49 -7.99 37.70 -17.64
N LEU A 50 -7.53 38.83 -18.16
CA LEU A 50 -7.89 39.34 -19.47
C LEU A 50 -7.13 38.63 -20.61
N ASN A 51 -5.86 38.28 -20.40
CA ASN A 51 -5.07 37.45 -21.33
C ASN A 51 -5.72 36.07 -21.57
N HIS A 52 -6.47 35.58 -20.57
CA HIS A 52 -7.12 34.28 -20.61
C HIS A 52 -8.66 34.35 -20.70
N SER A 53 -9.21 35.53 -21.00
CA SER A 53 -10.64 35.77 -21.19
C SER A 53 -11.31 34.83 -22.20
N TYR A 54 -10.57 34.40 -23.23
CA TYR A 54 -11.05 33.42 -24.23
C TYR A 54 -11.43 32.08 -23.59
N GLY A 55 -10.79 31.66 -22.50
CA GLY A 55 -11.14 30.43 -21.78
C GLY A 55 -12.53 30.53 -21.12
N PHE A 56 -12.88 31.69 -20.57
CA PHE A 56 -14.22 31.94 -20.04
C PHE A 56 -15.28 31.99 -21.14
N ALA A 57 -14.94 32.53 -22.32
CA ALA A 57 -15.84 32.50 -23.49
C ALA A 57 -16.08 31.07 -24.00
N MET A 58 -15.06 30.21 -24.05
CA MET A 58 -15.23 28.79 -24.38
C MET A 58 -16.13 28.05 -23.37
N LEU A 59 -15.93 28.31 -22.08
CA LEU A 59 -16.73 27.70 -21.02
C LEU A 59 -18.19 28.17 -21.07
N ALA A 60 -18.41 29.46 -21.39
CA ALA A 60 -19.75 29.99 -21.56
C ALA A 60 -20.46 29.39 -22.78
N MET A 61 -19.79 29.25 -23.93
CA MET A 61 -20.33 28.54 -25.12
C MET A 61 -20.74 27.11 -24.77
N MET A 62 -19.84 26.37 -24.11
CA MET A 62 -20.10 24.98 -23.74
C MET A 62 -21.25 24.86 -22.73
N THR A 63 -21.28 25.73 -21.72
CA THR A 63 -22.33 25.75 -20.69
C THR A 63 -23.69 26.13 -21.29
N TRP A 64 -23.74 27.09 -22.21
CA TRP A 64 -24.96 27.46 -22.93
C TRP A 64 -25.51 26.28 -23.72
N ALA A 65 -24.65 25.61 -24.49
CA ALA A 65 -25.04 24.47 -25.31
C ALA A 65 -25.67 23.34 -24.48
N LEU A 66 -25.15 23.10 -23.28
CA LEU A 66 -25.59 22.01 -22.42
C LEU A 66 -26.83 22.33 -21.58
N LEU A 67 -26.96 23.56 -21.11
CA LEU A 67 -28.15 24.00 -20.36
C LEU A 67 -29.38 24.12 -21.25
N TYR A 68 -29.19 24.40 -22.54
CA TYR A 68 -30.25 24.61 -23.52
C TYR A 68 -30.06 23.73 -24.75
N HIS A 69 -30.49 22.47 -24.64
CA HIS A 69 -30.46 21.52 -25.75
C HIS A 69 -31.21 22.06 -26.98
N SER A 70 -30.48 22.23 -28.08
CA SER A 70 -30.95 22.84 -29.34
C SER A 70 -29.92 22.68 -30.47
N VAL A 71 -30.34 22.81 -31.72
CA VAL A 71 -29.41 22.85 -32.88
C VAL A 71 -28.46 24.05 -32.79
N PHE A 72 -28.91 25.19 -32.24
CA PHE A 72 -28.02 26.32 -31.99
C PHE A 72 -26.98 26.05 -30.89
N GLY A 73 -27.34 25.30 -29.85
CA GLY A 73 -26.38 24.79 -28.87
C GLY A 73 -25.33 23.86 -29.50
N LEU A 74 -25.72 23.02 -30.47
CA LEU A 74 -24.80 22.15 -31.21
C LEU A 74 -23.72 22.94 -31.95
N ALA A 75 -24.10 24.08 -32.55
CA ALA A 75 -23.14 24.97 -33.21
C ALA A 75 -22.09 25.51 -32.24
N PHE A 76 -22.48 25.89 -31.02
CA PHE A 76 -21.52 26.29 -29.97
C PHE A 76 -20.60 25.15 -29.55
N LEU A 77 -21.11 23.93 -29.38
CA LEU A 77 -20.29 22.74 -29.08
C LEU A 77 -19.26 22.47 -30.18
N PHE A 78 -19.69 22.46 -31.45
CA PHE A 78 -18.79 22.26 -32.59
C PHE A 78 -17.70 23.34 -32.66
N MET A 79 -18.06 24.60 -32.38
CA MET A 79 -17.11 25.71 -32.35
C MET A 79 -16.10 25.56 -31.20
N VAL A 80 -16.56 25.21 -30.00
CA VAL A 80 -15.67 24.95 -28.84
C VAL A 80 -14.70 23.80 -29.14
N PHE A 81 -15.18 22.70 -29.72
CA PHE A 81 -14.32 21.56 -30.08
C PHE A 81 -13.35 21.90 -31.21
N SER A 82 -13.78 22.62 -32.23
CA SER A 82 -12.93 23.12 -33.31
C SER A 82 -11.83 24.03 -32.77
N PHE A 83 -12.16 24.96 -31.88
CA PHE A 83 -11.16 25.82 -31.23
C PHE A 83 -10.23 25.05 -30.29
N THR A 84 -10.68 23.93 -29.73
CA THR A 84 -9.87 23.11 -28.84
C THR A 84 -8.90 22.23 -29.62
N ALA A 85 -9.27 21.78 -30.82
CA ALA A 85 -8.42 21.01 -31.72
C ALA A 85 -7.30 21.86 -32.39
N LEU A 86 -7.49 23.18 -32.51
CA LEU A 86 -6.50 24.08 -33.11
C LEU A 86 -5.39 24.44 -32.12
N TYR A 87 -4.14 24.39 -32.61
CA TYR A 87 -2.93 24.77 -31.86
C TYR A 87 -3.02 26.22 -31.33
N ASP A 88 -3.47 27.18 -32.17
CA ASP A 88 -3.60 28.60 -31.83
C ASP A 88 -5.03 29.03 -31.46
N SER A 89 -5.68 28.29 -30.56
CA SER A 89 -7.07 28.54 -30.14
C SER A 89 -7.39 29.98 -29.71
N CYS A 90 -6.45 30.67 -29.07
CA CYS A 90 -6.60 32.05 -28.61
C CYS A 90 -6.79 33.00 -29.81
N LYS A 91 -5.90 32.91 -30.80
CA LYS A 91 -5.92 33.74 -32.02
C LYS A 91 -7.22 33.55 -32.81
N TRP A 92 -7.68 32.30 -32.94
CA TRP A 92 -8.91 31.99 -33.65
C TRP A 92 -10.16 32.45 -32.88
N CYS A 93 -10.17 32.31 -31.56
CA CYS A 93 -11.26 32.80 -30.72
C CYS A 93 -11.37 34.33 -30.78
N PHE A 94 -10.25 35.06 -30.74
CA PHE A 94 -10.24 36.52 -30.89
C PHE A 94 -10.69 36.96 -32.29
N ARG A 95 -10.20 36.32 -33.35
CA ARG A 95 -10.62 36.62 -34.74
C ARG A 95 -12.11 36.37 -34.98
N LEU A 96 -12.68 35.33 -34.38
CA LEU A 96 -14.08 34.95 -34.56
C LEU A 96 -15.02 35.62 -33.53
N SER A 97 -14.47 36.39 -32.58
CA SER A 97 -15.25 37.10 -31.56
C SER A 97 -16.39 37.99 -32.08
N PRO A 98 -16.27 38.78 -33.17
CA PRO A 98 -17.40 39.57 -33.66
C PRO A 98 -18.53 38.69 -34.21
N VAL A 99 -18.20 37.59 -34.89
CA VAL A 99 -19.18 36.65 -35.44
C VAL A 99 -19.91 35.92 -34.30
N LEU A 100 -19.16 35.50 -33.27
CA LEU A 100 -19.73 34.85 -32.08
C LEU A 100 -20.69 35.78 -31.34
N LEU A 101 -20.37 37.07 -31.19
CA LEU A 101 -21.24 38.01 -30.48
C LEU A 101 -22.53 38.27 -31.26
N ILE A 102 -22.46 38.48 -32.59
CA ILE A 102 -23.65 38.64 -33.44
C ILE A 102 -24.56 37.42 -33.33
N TYR A 103 -23.97 36.23 -33.31
CA TYR A 103 -24.72 34.99 -33.13
C TYR A 103 -25.40 34.89 -31.75
N VAL A 104 -24.70 35.25 -30.67
CA VAL A 104 -25.28 35.29 -29.30
C VAL A 104 -26.41 36.32 -29.18
N GLU A 105 -26.24 37.51 -29.76
CA GLU A 105 -27.26 38.56 -29.77
C GLU A 105 -28.52 38.11 -30.51
N PHE A 106 -28.37 37.46 -31.67
CA PHE A 106 -29.48 36.85 -32.39
C PHE A 106 -30.24 35.83 -31.53
N LEU A 107 -29.52 34.92 -30.84
CA LEU A 107 -30.12 33.93 -29.96
C LEU A 107 -30.84 34.54 -28.74
N LEU A 108 -30.30 35.64 -28.19
CA LEU A 108 -30.93 36.38 -27.09
C LEU A 108 -32.23 37.05 -27.53
N ILE A 109 -32.21 37.74 -28.69
CA ILE A 109 -33.39 38.38 -29.27
C ILE A 109 -34.47 37.33 -29.55
N ALA A 110 -34.07 36.20 -30.14
CA ALA A 110 -35.02 35.15 -30.42
C ALA A 110 -35.58 34.52 -29.14
N GLN A 111 -34.77 34.24 -28.12
CA GLN A 111 -35.27 33.77 -26.82
C GLN A 111 -36.24 34.78 -26.17
N TYR A 112 -35.95 36.09 -26.28
CA TYR A 112 -36.81 37.14 -25.77
C TYR A 112 -38.20 37.10 -26.45
N VAL A 113 -38.24 37.00 -27.77
CA VAL A 113 -39.51 36.89 -28.53
C VAL A 113 -40.31 35.65 -28.11
N TYR A 114 -39.67 34.50 -27.94
CA TYR A 114 -40.33 33.25 -27.51
C TYR A 114 -40.68 33.21 -26.01
N SER A 115 -40.24 34.19 -25.23
CA SER A 115 -40.62 34.36 -23.81
C SER A 115 -41.80 35.32 -23.60
N LEU A 116 -42.28 35.97 -24.66
CA LEU A 116 -43.48 36.82 -24.65
C LEU A 116 -44.75 35.97 -24.56
N ASP A 117 -45.79 36.54 -23.94
CA ASP A 117 -47.08 35.88 -23.74
C ASP A 117 -47.95 35.95 -25.00
N LEU A 118 -47.51 35.23 -26.05
CA LEU A 118 -48.16 35.19 -27.37
C LEU A 118 -49.03 33.94 -27.52
N VAL A 119 -50.16 34.05 -28.23
CA VAL A 119 -51.15 32.95 -28.36
C VAL A 119 -50.64 31.85 -29.31
N PRO A 120 -50.57 30.56 -28.90
CA PRO A 120 -50.03 29.49 -29.75
C PRO A 120 -50.88 29.28 -31.02
N GLY A 121 -50.23 29.22 -32.19
CA GLY A 121 -50.86 28.86 -33.47
C GLY A 121 -51.51 30.00 -34.27
N LYS A 122 -51.73 31.19 -33.69
CA LYS A 122 -52.20 32.39 -34.41
C LYS A 122 -51.10 33.42 -34.67
N GLU A 123 -50.20 33.62 -33.73
CA GLU A 123 -49.18 34.70 -33.79
C GLU A 123 -47.76 34.16 -34.01
N LEU A 124 -47.51 32.90 -33.63
CA LEU A 124 -46.26 32.19 -33.93
C LEU A 124 -46.53 30.78 -34.46
N PRO A 125 -45.79 30.32 -35.49
CA PRO A 125 -45.80 28.92 -35.89
C PRO A 125 -45.17 28.09 -34.76
N VAL A 126 -45.92 27.14 -34.20
CA VAL A 126 -45.38 26.16 -33.25
C VAL A 126 -45.33 24.84 -33.99
N SER A 127 -44.18 24.53 -34.60
CA SER A 127 -43.92 23.25 -35.22
C SER A 127 -42.82 22.51 -34.45
N SER A 128 -42.87 21.18 -34.43
CA SER A 128 -41.87 20.34 -33.77
C SER A 128 -40.44 20.62 -34.29
N ILE A 129 -40.32 21.08 -35.54
CA ILE A 129 -39.04 21.50 -36.15
C ILE A 129 -38.51 22.78 -35.48
N LEU A 130 -39.38 23.72 -35.13
CA LEU A 130 -39.00 24.98 -34.50
C LEU A 130 -38.52 24.77 -33.05
N GLU A 131 -39.13 23.80 -32.36
CA GLU A 131 -38.68 23.36 -31.04
C GLU A 131 -37.30 22.69 -31.10
N ILE A 132 -37.03 21.84 -32.11
CA ILE A 132 -35.71 21.21 -32.35
C ILE A 132 -34.61 22.26 -32.62
N ILE A 133 -34.93 23.30 -33.40
CA ILE A 133 -34.00 24.39 -33.71
C ILE A 133 -33.61 25.17 -32.44
N GLY A 134 -34.45 25.16 -31.40
CA GLY A 134 -34.19 25.76 -30.09
C GLY A 134 -35.19 26.85 -29.68
N PHE A 135 -36.27 27.02 -30.45
CA PHE A 135 -37.30 28.00 -30.16
C PHE A 135 -38.43 27.38 -29.31
N ARG A 136 -38.13 27.20 -28.02
CA ARG A 136 -39.08 26.64 -27.05
C ARG A 136 -39.82 27.76 -26.32
N LYS A 137 -41.16 27.73 -26.31
CA LYS A 137 -41.98 28.64 -25.50
C LYS A 137 -41.76 28.36 -24.01
N ALA A 138 -41.59 29.42 -23.21
CA ALA A 138 -41.45 29.28 -21.76
C ALA A 138 -42.77 28.83 -21.11
N ALA A 139 -42.72 27.79 -20.27
CA ALA A 139 -43.91 27.24 -19.60
C ALA A 139 -44.55 28.22 -18.59
N SER A 140 -43.77 29.16 -18.05
CA SER A 140 -44.26 30.22 -17.16
C SER A 140 -43.38 31.47 -17.27
N ARG A 141 -43.94 32.63 -16.88
CA ARG A 141 -43.24 33.93 -16.89
C ARG A 141 -41.95 33.93 -16.05
N SER A 142 -41.95 33.21 -14.92
CA SER A 142 -40.77 33.08 -14.05
C SER A 142 -39.66 32.25 -14.71
N VAL A 143 -40.00 31.15 -15.40
CA VAL A 143 -39.04 30.34 -16.15
C VAL A 143 -38.48 31.11 -17.35
N GLY A 144 -39.31 31.88 -18.05
CA GLY A 144 -38.86 32.75 -19.14
C GLY A 144 -37.85 33.80 -18.67
N LEU A 145 -38.12 34.45 -17.53
CA LEU A 145 -37.20 35.43 -16.95
C LEU A 145 -35.88 34.78 -16.50
N VAL A 146 -35.93 33.65 -15.81
CA VAL A 146 -34.73 32.95 -15.33
C VAL A 146 -33.85 32.51 -16.50
N THR A 147 -34.44 31.93 -17.56
CA THR A 147 -33.68 31.49 -18.73
C THR A 147 -33.00 32.64 -19.47
N LEU A 148 -33.67 33.80 -19.55
CA LEU A 148 -33.12 34.99 -20.19
C LEU A 148 -31.99 35.60 -19.35
N VAL A 149 -32.15 35.70 -18.03
CA VAL A 149 -31.11 36.18 -17.11
C VAL A 149 -29.86 35.29 -17.19
N VAL A 150 -30.02 33.97 -17.18
CA VAL A 150 -28.90 33.03 -17.30
C VAL A 150 -28.17 33.19 -18.63
N LYS A 151 -28.90 33.31 -19.75
CA LYS A 151 -28.32 33.55 -21.07
C LYS A 151 -27.60 34.90 -21.17
N ILE A 152 -28.11 35.96 -20.55
CA ILE A 152 -27.42 37.26 -20.46
C ILE A 152 -26.11 37.13 -19.67
N ILE A 153 -26.10 36.40 -18.55
CA ILE A 153 -24.87 36.19 -17.76
C ILE A 153 -23.84 35.43 -18.60
N LEU A 154 -24.27 34.41 -19.36
CA LEU A 154 -23.41 33.64 -20.23
C LEU A 154 -22.91 34.43 -21.45
N SER A 155 -23.54 35.53 -21.85
CA SER A 155 -23.09 36.37 -22.98
C SER A 155 -21.99 37.38 -22.61
N LEU A 156 -21.85 37.72 -21.32
CA LEU A 156 -20.86 38.70 -20.84
C LEU A 156 -19.41 38.41 -21.25
N PRO A 157 -18.92 37.15 -21.21
CA PRO A 157 -17.55 36.82 -21.64
C PRO A 157 -17.27 37.14 -23.11
N PHE A 158 -18.28 37.06 -23.99
CA PHE A 158 -18.13 37.37 -25.42
C PHE A 158 -17.97 38.87 -25.68
N VAL A 159 -18.68 39.70 -24.91
CA VAL A 159 -18.53 41.16 -24.94
C VAL A 159 -17.13 41.56 -24.49
N VAL A 160 -16.61 40.92 -23.44
CA VAL A 160 -15.23 41.13 -22.98
C VAL A 160 -14.23 40.70 -24.04
N LEU A 161 -14.43 39.53 -24.67
CA LEU A 161 -13.58 39.02 -25.73
C LEU A 161 -13.51 39.96 -26.94
N LEU A 162 -14.66 40.47 -27.40
CA LEU A 162 -14.72 41.42 -28.50
C LEU A 162 -14.05 42.76 -28.15
N ARG A 163 -14.29 43.28 -26.93
CA ARG A 163 -13.64 44.52 -26.47
C ARG A 163 -12.12 44.38 -26.45
N LEU A 164 -11.61 43.23 -26.03
CA LEU A 164 -10.19 42.93 -26.06
C LEU A 164 -9.65 42.83 -27.50
N PHE A 165 -10.36 42.14 -28.40
CA PHE A 165 -10.00 42.06 -29.82
C PHE A 165 -9.93 43.43 -30.51
N LEU A 166 -10.94 44.28 -30.32
CA LEU A 166 -10.99 45.61 -30.91
C LEU A 166 -9.86 46.50 -30.37
N ARG A 167 -9.55 46.37 -29.09
CA ARG A 167 -8.48 47.15 -28.44
C ARG A 167 -7.10 46.69 -28.86
N GLU A 168 -6.90 45.39 -29.09
CA GLU A 168 -5.68 44.83 -29.69
C GLU A 168 -5.52 45.32 -31.13
N ARG A 169 -6.55 45.22 -31.97
CA ARG A 169 -6.51 45.71 -33.36
C ARG A 169 -6.19 47.20 -33.43
N TYR A 170 -6.75 48.00 -32.52
CA TYR A 170 -6.42 49.41 -32.39
C TYR A 170 -4.95 49.61 -31.96
N TYR A 171 -4.47 48.87 -30.96
CA TYR A 171 -3.07 48.92 -30.53
C TYR A 171 -2.09 48.55 -31.66
N ASP A 172 -2.43 47.54 -32.47
CA ASP A 172 -1.64 47.10 -33.61
C ASP A 172 -1.68 48.08 -34.79
N SER A 173 -2.74 48.90 -34.91
CA SER A 173 -2.83 49.97 -35.90
C SER A 173 -1.97 51.20 -35.58
N LEU A 174 -1.47 51.34 -34.35
CA LEU A 174 -0.61 52.46 -33.93
C LEU A 174 0.82 52.30 -34.45
N THR A 175 1.42 53.42 -34.89
CA THR A 175 2.83 53.50 -35.29
C THR A 175 3.74 53.21 -34.09
N GLU A 176 4.94 52.65 -34.32
CA GLU A 176 5.87 52.27 -33.26
C GLU A 176 6.25 53.44 -32.32
N HIS A 177 6.29 54.65 -32.87
CA HIS A 177 6.50 55.89 -32.12
C HIS A 177 5.35 56.21 -31.13
N ASP A 178 4.10 56.00 -31.55
CA ASP A 178 2.91 56.20 -30.70
C ASP A 178 2.78 55.13 -29.62
N ARG A 179 3.25 53.91 -29.90
CA ARG A 179 3.37 52.84 -28.90
C ARG A 179 4.38 53.22 -27.81
N ARG A 180 5.57 53.73 -28.19
CA ARG A 180 6.61 54.19 -27.25
C ARG A 180 6.21 55.45 -26.46
N LYS A 181 5.47 56.39 -27.05
CA LYS A 181 4.93 57.56 -26.33
C LYS A 181 4.00 57.17 -25.20
N ARG A 182 3.14 56.16 -25.40
CA ARG A 182 2.25 55.64 -24.35
C ARG A 182 2.98 54.81 -23.28
N LEU A 183 4.14 54.23 -23.59
CA LEU A 183 5.04 53.59 -22.61
C LEU A 183 5.70 54.61 -21.66
N THR A 184 5.99 55.81 -22.15
CA THR A 184 6.81 56.83 -21.45
C THR A 184 5.99 57.71 -20.48
N TYR A 185 4.67 57.82 -20.67
CA TYR A 185 3.78 58.67 -19.86
C TYR A 185 3.54 58.18 -18.41
N GLY A 186 4.38 57.27 -17.90
CA GLY A 186 4.21 56.55 -16.65
C GLY A 186 5.25 56.81 -15.56
N THR A 187 6.22 57.70 -15.78
CA THR A 187 7.20 58.11 -14.77
C THR A 187 7.68 59.51 -15.11
N PHE A 188 7.53 60.47 -14.21
CA PHE A 188 8.16 61.79 -14.32
C PHE A 188 9.66 61.62 -14.17
N GLU A 189 10.44 62.19 -15.10
CA GLU A 189 11.69 62.88 -14.81
C GLU A 189 12.13 63.67 -16.06
N ASP A 190 11.99 65.00 -15.98
CA ASP A 190 12.77 65.96 -16.76
C ASP A 190 13.55 66.78 -15.72
N THR A 191 14.85 66.60 -15.57
CA THR A 191 15.85 67.70 -15.55
C THR A 191 17.29 67.18 -15.62
N GLU A 192 18.11 67.95 -16.32
CA GLU A 192 19.53 67.77 -16.61
C GLU A 192 20.43 67.87 -15.35
N HIS A 193 21.46 67.01 -15.24
CA HIS A 193 22.87 67.36 -14.93
C HIS A 193 23.77 66.10 -14.77
N PRO A 194 25.08 66.17 -15.12
CA PRO A 194 26.00 65.03 -15.03
C PRO A 194 26.86 65.08 -13.75
N ALA A 195 27.02 63.94 -13.03
CA ALA A 195 28.23 63.47 -12.31
C ALA A 195 27.91 62.50 -11.16
N GLN A 196 28.36 61.25 -11.30
CA GLN A 196 29.05 60.38 -10.32
C GLN A 196 28.42 60.02 -8.92
N PRO A 197 28.88 58.93 -8.25
CA PRO A 197 28.03 57.87 -7.69
C PRO A 197 27.93 57.82 -6.12
N LEU A 198 27.21 56.80 -5.61
CA LEU A 198 26.87 56.46 -4.20
C LEU A 198 25.61 57.21 -3.67
N THR A 199 24.65 56.64 -2.92
CA THR A 199 24.45 55.34 -2.27
C THR A 199 22.99 55.26 -1.76
N SER A 200 22.40 54.06 -1.81
CA SER A 200 21.41 53.46 -0.89
C SER A 200 20.33 54.32 -0.20
N ILE A 201 19.04 54.02 -0.47
CA ILE A 201 17.93 53.92 0.50
C ILE A 201 16.96 52.81 -0.01
N PRO A 202 16.32 51.99 0.87
CA PRO A 202 16.09 50.56 0.63
C PRO A 202 14.71 50.20 0.07
N GLU A 203 14.67 49.19 -0.81
CA GLU A 203 13.44 48.48 -1.18
C GLU A 203 13.14 47.39 -0.14
N GLY A 204 12.05 47.56 0.60
CA GLY A 204 11.56 46.57 1.55
C GLY A 204 10.05 46.62 1.73
N ALA A 205 9.46 45.42 1.69
CA ALA A 205 8.12 45.05 2.16
C ALA A 205 6.93 45.27 1.20
N ASN A 206 6.67 44.25 0.36
CA ASN A 206 5.37 43.54 0.23
C ASN A 206 5.14 42.85 -1.13
N THR A 207 6.06 42.97 -2.08
CA THR A 207 6.00 42.31 -3.40
C THR A 207 6.63 40.90 -3.44
N SER A 208 7.54 40.57 -2.50
CA SER A 208 8.30 39.30 -2.52
C SER A 208 7.51 38.08 -2.02
N GLY A 209 6.67 38.20 -0.98
CA GLY A 209 5.92 37.07 -0.43
C GLY A 209 4.84 36.52 -1.37
N ARG A 210 4.26 37.38 -2.22
CA ARG A 210 3.13 37.06 -3.11
C ARG A 210 3.58 36.46 -4.45
N SER A 211 4.71 36.90 -5.00
CA SER A 211 5.31 36.30 -6.19
C SER A 211 5.86 34.89 -5.90
N VAL A 212 6.40 34.67 -4.70
CA VAL A 212 6.91 33.36 -4.26
C VAL A 212 5.79 32.34 -4.09
N ALA A 213 4.68 32.71 -3.44
CA ALA A 213 3.51 31.83 -3.32
C ALA A 213 2.94 31.48 -4.70
N PHE A 214 2.93 32.45 -5.60
CA PHE A 214 2.43 32.29 -6.94
C PHE A 214 3.31 31.39 -7.84
N ASP A 215 4.64 31.56 -7.84
CA ASP A 215 5.58 30.66 -8.52
C ASP A 215 5.53 29.24 -7.93
N PHE A 216 5.32 29.12 -6.61
CA PHE A 216 5.09 27.83 -5.97
C PHE A 216 3.85 27.10 -6.52
N PHE A 217 2.69 27.78 -6.59
CA PHE A 217 1.46 27.18 -7.15
C PHE A 217 1.64 26.80 -8.61
N THR A 218 2.33 27.63 -9.38
CA THR A 218 2.66 27.38 -10.79
C THR A 218 3.42 26.07 -10.96
N ARG A 219 4.55 25.95 -10.26
CA ARG A 219 5.39 24.74 -10.31
C ARG A 219 4.66 23.53 -9.76
N PHE A 220 3.80 23.72 -8.76
CA PHE A 220 2.97 22.66 -8.20
C PHE A 220 1.99 22.10 -9.24
N PHE A 221 1.19 22.96 -9.89
CA PHE A 221 0.24 22.53 -10.90
C PHE A 221 0.94 21.95 -12.12
N THR A 222 1.99 22.57 -12.65
CA THR A 222 2.80 21.99 -13.75
C THR A 222 3.28 20.58 -13.43
N LYS A 223 3.68 20.32 -12.18
CA LYS A 223 4.18 19.01 -11.77
C LYS A 223 3.08 17.95 -11.63
N PHE A 224 1.92 18.32 -11.09
CA PHE A 224 0.89 17.35 -10.67
C PHE A 224 -0.34 17.27 -11.59
N TRP A 225 -0.52 18.21 -12.52
CA TRP A 225 -1.72 18.25 -13.37
C TRP A 225 -1.88 17.01 -14.26
N ILE A 226 -0.77 16.43 -14.74
CA ILE A 226 -0.81 15.16 -15.49
C ILE A 226 -1.48 14.01 -14.70
N PHE A 227 -1.26 13.95 -13.39
CA PHE A 227 -1.90 12.94 -12.53
C PHE A 227 -3.37 13.25 -12.32
N LEU A 228 -3.75 14.53 -12.22
CA LEU A 228 -5.15 14.95 -12.15
C LEU A 228 -5.90 14.53 -13.42
N VAL A 229 -5.31 14.74 -14.60
CA VAL A 229 -5.90 14.33 -15.88
C VAL A 229 -6.09 12.81 -15.94
N ALA A 230 -5.05 12.05 -15.58
CA ALA A 230 -5.12 10.59 -15.55
C ALA A 230 -6.16 10.07 -14.54
N PHE A 231 -6.34 10.76 -13.41
CA PHE A 231 -7.38 10.45 -12.42
C PHE A 231 -8.79 10.73 -12.95
N VAL A 232 -9.04 11.90 -13.56
CA VAL A 232 -10.34 12.23 -14.15
C VAL A 232 -10.66 11.27 -15.31
N LEU A 233 -9.66 10.84 -16.09
CA LEU A 233 -9.82 9.82 -17.12
C LEU A 233 -10.24 8.48 -16.53
N LEU A 234 -9.63 8.05 -15.41
CA LEU A 234 -10.03 6.84 -14.69
C LEU A 234 -11.47 6.95 -14.17
N VAL A 235 -11.85 8.06 -13.55
CA VAL A 235 -13.23 8.26 -13.05
C VAL A 235 -14.25 8.15 -14.18
N ASN A 236 -13.94 8.68 -15.37
CA ASN A 236 -14.80 8.52 -16.55
C ASN A 236 -14.90 7.07 -17.01
N ALA A 237 -13.79 6.32 -16.98
CA ALA A 237 -13.77 4.90 -17.32
C ALA A 237 -14.56 4.02 -16.35
N LEU A 238 -14.75 4.47 -15.10
CA LEU A 238 -15.49 3.75 -14.04
C LEU A 238 -16.94 4.21 -13.87
N SER A 239 -17.47 4.98 -14.81
CA SER A 239 -18.85 5.47 -14.73
C SER A 239 -19.84 4.30 -14.79
N SER A 240 -20.86 4.31 -13.92
CA SER A 240 -21.94 3.31 -13.90
C SER A 240 -23.24 3.93 -14.42
N PRO A 241 -24.03 3.23 -15.27
CA PRO A 241 -23.78 1.90 -15.83
C PRO A 241 -22.63 1.86 -16.85
N PRO A 242 -21.93 0.72 -17.00
CA PRO A 242 -20.88 0.56 -18.00
C PRO A 242 -21.50 0.58 -19.41
N VAL A 243 -20.88 1.34 -20.31
CA VAL A 243 -21.29 1.50 -21.72
C VAL A 243 -20.06 1.53 -22.62
N ASP A 244 -20.19 1.30 -23.92
CA ASP A 244 -19.02 1.10 -24.81
C ASP A 244 -18.02 2.27 -24.79
N TYR A 245 -18.50 3.51 -24.67
CA TYR A 245 -17.59 4.65 -24.60
C TYR A 245 -16.79 4.71 -23.28
N THR A 246 -17.33 4.17 -22.19
CA THR A 246 -16.59 4.04 -20.91
C THR A 246 -15.48 3.00 -21.04
N ALA A 247 -15.71 1.91 -21.79
CA ALA A 247 -14.67 0.95 -22.15
C ALA A 247 -13.58 1.59 -23.02
N GLY A 248 -13.94 2.47 -23.96
CA GLY A 248 -12.97 3.25 -24.72
C GLY A 248 -12.09 4.17 -23.86
N TYR A 249 -12.67 4.83 -22.84
CA TYR A 249 -11.89 5.59 -21.85
C TYR A 249 -10.95 4.71 -21.04
N LEU A 250 -11.39 3.50 -20.66
CA LEU A 250 -10.53 2.52 -19.98
C LEU A 250 -9.34 2.10 -20.85
N VAL A 251 -9.57 1.82 -22.14
CA VAL A 251 -8.50 1.50 -23.10
C VAL A 251 -7.48 2.63 -23.18
N LEU A 252 -7.94 3.88 -23.32
CA LEU A 252 -7.05 5.05 -23.36
C LEU A 252 -6.25 5.21 -22.06
N TRP A 253 -6.88 4.98 -20.90
CA TRP A 253 -6.20 5.01 -19.62
C TRP A 253 -5.13 3.91 -19.47
N CYS A 254 -5.45 2.68 -19.88
CA CYS A 254 -4.51 1.57 -19.89
C CYS A 254 -3.33 1.83 -20.85
N VAL A 255 -3.60 2.37 -22.05
CA VAL A 255 -2.55 2.76 -23.00
C VAL A 255 -1.61 3.80 -22.40
N LEU A 256 -2.12 4.78 -21.65
CA LEU A 256 -1.28 5.77 -20.96
C LEU A 256 -0.27 5.11 -20.00
N ILE A 257 -0.71 4.10 -19.24
CA ILE A 257 0.16 3.34 -18.31
C ILE A 257 1.16 2.47 -19.07
N ILE A 258 0.73 1.81 -20.16
CA ILE A 258 1.62 1.01 -21.02
C ILE A 258 2.71 1.90 -21.62
N LEU A 259 2.36 3.09 -22.14
CA LEU A 259 3.32 4.06 -22.68
C LEU A 259 4.35 4.47 -21.62
N LEU A 260 3.93 4.67 -20.37
CA LEU A 260 4.83 4.97 -19.25
C LEU A 260 5.79 3.81 -18.94
N ASN A 261 5.33 2.57 -19.09
CA ASN A 261 6.11 1.37 -18.81
C ASN A 261 7.17 1.09 -19.90
N ILE A 262 6.86 1.32 -21.18
CA ILE A 262 7.78 1.08 -22.31
C ILE A 262 9.10 1.84 -22.14
N SER A 263 9.03 3.17 -22.12
CA SER A 263 10.18 4.02 -21.76
C SER A 263 9.76 5.46 -21.56
N PHE A 264 10.40 6.14 -20.62
CA PHE A 264 10.09 7.54 -20.32
C PHE A 264 10.38 8.54 -21.44
N PRO A 265 11.50 8.43 -22.21
CA PRO A 265 11.73 9.33 -23.35
C PRO A 265 10.66 9.18 -24.43
N PHE A 266 10.24 7.95 -24.71
CA PHE A 266 9.16 7.67 -25.65
C PHE A 266 7.83 8.23 -25.15
N PHE A 267 7.48 7.97 -23.89
CA PHE A 267 6.30 8.54 -23.23
C PHE A 267 6.24 10.06 -23.40
N ARG A 268 7.31 10.78 -23.03
CA ARG A 268 7.37 12.24 -23.14
C ARG A 268 7.07 12.75 -24.55
N ASN A 269 7.57 12.06 -25.58
CA ASN A 269 7.39 12.47 -26.98
C ASN A 269 5.98 12.14 -27.52
N VAL A 270 5.35 11.06 -27.03
CA VAL A 270 4.03 10.60 -27.50
C VAL A 270 2.87 11.24 -26.71
N VAL A 271 3.10 11.70 -25.48
CA VAL A 271 2.06 12.23 -24.59
C VAL A 271 1.32 13.44 -25.19
N PHE A 272 1.96 14.26 -26.02
CA PHE A 272 1.26 15.33 -26.75
C PHE A 272 0.16 14.76 -27.65
N LEU A 273 0.51 13.77 -28.50
CA LEU A 273 -0.42 13.08 -29.39
C LEU A 273 -1.54 12.40 -28.58
N PHE A 274 -1.20 11.77 -27.46
CA PHE A 274 -2.18 11.13 -26.58
C PHE A 274 -3.27 12.10 -26.10
N TRP A 275 -2.90 13.28 -25.58
CA TRP A 275 -3.89 14.27 -25.12
C TRP A 275 -4.77 14.77 -26.27
N THR A 276 -4.20 14.97 -27.46
CA THR A 276 -4.98 15.40 -28.63
C THR A 276 -5.99 14.33 -29.06
N LEU A 277 -5.60 13.06 -29.09
CA LEU A 277 -6.50 11.95 -29.40
C LEU A 277 -7.61 11.82 -28.35
N LEU A 278 -7.29 12.01 -27.07
CA LEU A 278 -8.26 11.98 -25.98
C LEU A 278 -9.31 13.09 -26.12
N ILE A 279 -8.89 14.32 -26.45
CA ILE A 279 -9.81 15.44 -26.69
C ILE A 279 -10.71 15.14 -27.89
N VAL A 280 -10.16 14.64 -29.00
CA VAL A 280 -10.94 14.29 -30.20
C VAL A 280 -11.96 13.21 -29.90
N TYR A 281 -11.55 12.13 -29.21
CA TYR A 281 -12.42 11.04 -28.81
C TYR A 281 -13.59 11.54 -27.94
N SER A 282 -13.32 12.31 -26.89
CA SER A 282 -14.35 12.87 -26.03
C SER A 282 -15.25 13.89 -26.76
N SER A 283 -14.71 14.65 -27.70
CA SER A 283 -15.48 15.63 -28.48
C SER A 283 -16.48 14.94 -29.41
N VAL A 284 -16.05 13.89 -30.12
CA VAL A 284 -16.92 13.08 -30.97
C VAL A 284 -18.03 12.42 -30.15
N LEU A 285 -17.68 11.87 -28.98
CA LEU A 285 -18.66 11.29 -28.06
C LEU A 285 -19.71 12.32 -27.62
N LEU A 286 -19.27 13.50 -27.16
CA LEU A 286 -20.18 14.55 -26.69
C LEU A 286 -21.12 15.01 -27.80
N VAL A 287 -20.63 15.16 -29.04
CA VAL A 287 -21.49 15.46 -30.20
C VAL A 287 -22.47 14.33 -30.44
N ALA A 288 -22.03 13.07 -30.45
CA ALA A 288 -22.89 11.92 -30.70
C ALA A 288 -24.03 11.82 -29.67
N VAL A 289 -23.69 11.85 -28.37
CA VAL A 289 -24.69 11.81 -27.28
C VAL A 289 -25.63 13.01 -27.35
N TYR A 290 -25.12 14.20 -27.65
CA TYR A 290 -25.95 15.40 -27.78
C TYR A 290 -26.92 15.32 -28.96
N THR A 291 -26.48 14.84 -30.12
CA THR A 291 -27.33 14.69 -31.31
C THR A 291 -28.39 13.61 -31.14
N TYR A 292 -28.11 12.57 -30.35
CA TYR A 292 -29.04 11.48 -30.11
C TYR A 292 -30.29 11.91 -29.33
N GLN A 293 -30.22 13.00 -28.58
CA GLN A 293 -31.36 13.53 -27.80
C GLN A 293 -32.41 14.29 -28.64
N PHE A 294 -32.24 14.37 -29.97
CA PHE A 294 -33.25 14.96 -30.83
C PHE A 294 -34.33 13.91 -31.18
N PRO A 295 -35.63 14.25 -31.11
CA PRO A 295 -36.74 13.29 -31.17
C PRO A 295 -36.88 12.50 -32.48
N SER A 296 -36.14 12.85 -33.54
CA SER A 296 -36.12 12.14 -34.83
C SER A 296 -34.82 11.40 -35.12
N VAL A 297 -33.78 11.61 -34.30
CA VAL A 297 -32.44 11.06 -34.53
C VAL A 297 -32.35 9.58 -34.15
N PRO A 298 -32.91 9.09 -33.03
CA PRO A 298 -32.89 7.66 -32.72
C PRO A 298 -33.49 6.79 -33.83
N GLN A 299 -34.64 7.20 -34.39
CA GLN A 299 -35.30 6.52 -35.51
C GLN A 299 -34.46 6.54 -36.79
N PHE A 300 -33.83 7.68 -37.09
CA PHE A 300 -32.91 7.81 -38.23
C PHE A 300 -31.73 6.84 -38.12
N TRP A 301 -31.10 6.74 -36.94
CA TRP A 301 -29.98 5.82 -36.70
C TRP A 301 -30.40 4.35 -36.81
N GLN A 302 -31.56 3.97 -36.24
CA GLN A 302 -32.10 2.61 -36.34
C GLN A 302 -32.37 2.21 -37.80
N GLN A 303 -32.96 3.11 -38.59
CA GLN A 303 -33.25 2.85 -39.99
C GLN A 303 -31.99 2.69 -40.86
N HIS A 304 -30.91 3.41 -40.54
CA HIS A 304 -29.69 3.41 -41.35
C HIS A 304 -28.65 2.36 -40.94
N THR A 305 -28.60 2.00 -39.65
CA THR A 305 -27.60 1.05 -39.10
C THR A 305 -28.14 -0.35 -38.87
N HIS A 306 -29.47 -0.53 -38.90
CA HIS A 306 -30.16 -1.79 -38.56
C HIS A 306 -29.86 -2.33 -37.14
N LEU A 307 -29.35 -1.49 -36.23
CA LEU A 307 -29.12 -1.85 -34.82
C LEU A 307 -30.40 -1.67 -33.98
N SER A 308 -30.57 -2.50 -32.94
CA SER A 308 -31.71 -2.41 -32.02
C SER A 308 -31.56 -1.24 -31.04
N ALA A 309 -32.66 -0.81 -30.43
CA ALA A 309 -32.62 0.21 -29.38
C ALA A 309 -31.74 -0.21 -28.18
N GLU A 310 -31.67 -1.51 -27.89
CA GLU A 310 -30.81 -2.07 -26.85
C GLU A 310 -29.32 -1.97 -27.20
N ASP A 311 -28.95 -2.20 -28.47
CA ASP A 311 -27.56 -2.04 -28.93
C ASP A 311 -27.10 -0.59 -28.83
N PHE A 312 -27.97 0.37 -29.14
CA PHE A 312 -27.69 1.80 -28.92
C PHE A 312 -27.56 2.14 -27.44
N ALA A 313 -28.38 1.52 -26.57
CA ALA A 313 -28.26 1.69 -25.13
C ALA A 313 -26.91 1.14 -24.60
N LYS A 314 -26.42 0.01 -25.12
CA LYS A 314 -25.08 -0.54 -24.81
C LYS A 314 -23.94 0.38 -25.25
N ILE A 315 -24.07 1.01 -26.43
CA ILE A 315 -23.15 2.06 -26.88
C ILE A 315 -23.19 3.28 -25.94
N GLY A 316 -24.29 3.46 -25.20
CA GLY A 316 -24.53 4.57 -24.28
C GLY A 316 -25.28 5.75 -24.92
N LEU A 317 -25.87 5.52 -26.10
CA LEU A 317 -26.79 6.41 -26.79
C LEU A 317 -28.21 6.06 -26.33
N VAL A 318 -28.64 6.71 -25.24
CA VAL A 318 -29.97 6.55 -24.64
C VAL A 318 -30.75 7.85 -24.81
N ASP A 319 -32.03 7.74 -25.14
CA ASP A 319 -32.94 8.89 -25.13
C ASP A 319 -33.41 9.18 -23.70
N TYR A 320 -32.90 10.26 -23.10
CA TYR A 320 -33.24 10.62 -21.72
C TYR A 320 -34.56 11.42 -21.62
N GLN A 321 -35.22 11.73 -22.74
CA GLN A 321 -36.50 12.44 -22.73
C GLN A 321 -37.66 11.51 -22.36
N ASP A 322 -37.62 10.25 -22.81
CA ASP A 322 -38.66 9.25 -22.54
C ASP A 322 -38.65 8.77 -21.06
N GLU A 323 -37.50 8.84 -20.39
CA GLU A 323 -37.29 8.30 -19.03
C GLU A 323 -37.65 9.27 -17.87
N HIS A 324 -38.36 10.38 -18.15
CA HIS A 324 -38.84 11.38 -17.18
C HIS A 324 -37.77 12.09 -16.32
N ASN A 325 -36.47 11.92 -16.60
CA ASN A 325 -35.37 12.42 -15.77
C ASN A 325 -34.38 13.31 -16.54
N SER A 326 -34.82 14.50 -16.96
CA SER A 326 -33.95 15.46 -17.69
C SER A 326 -32.70 15.90 -16.90
N SER A 327 -32.70 15.77 -15.57
CA SER A 327 -31.53 16.05 -14.71
C SER A 327 -30.42 15.00 -14.81
N LEU A 328 -30.74 13.76 -15.21
CA LEU A 328 -29.77 12.66 -15.32
C LEU A 328 -28.80 12.86 -16.49
N LEU A 329 -29.27 13.46 -17.59
CA LEU A 329 -28.48 13.81 -18.76
C LEU A 329 -27.32 14.76 -18.40
N PHE A 330 -27.60 15.78 -17.58
CA PHE A 330 -26.57 16.72 -17.13
C PHE A 330 -25.50 16.01 -16.28
N VAL A 331 -25.92 15.13 -15.37
CA VAL A 331 -25.00 14.38 -14.49
C VAL A 331 -24.12 13.42 -15.29
N ARG A 332 -24.66 12.73 -16.30
CA ARG A 332 -23.89 11.81 -17.16
C ARG A 332 -22.92 12.52 -18.11
N LEU A 333 -23.29 13.69 -18.63
CA LEU A 333 -22.41 14.46 -19.52
C LEU A 333 -21.32 15.24 -18.77
N LEU A 334 -21.55 15.59 -17.50
CA LEU A 334 -20.64 16.41 -16.70
C LEU A 334 -19.22 15.82 -16.63
N LEU A 335 -19.10 14.50 -16.47
CA LEU A 335 -17.82 13.81 -16.32
C LEU A 335 -16.97 13.85 -17.61
N PRO A 336 -17.50 13.51 -18.80
CA PRO A 336 -16.76 13.68 -20.06
C PRO A 336 -16.43 15.14 -20.38
N ILE A 337 -17.32 16.08 -20.03
CA ILE A 337 -17.06 17.52 -20.21
C ILE A 337 -15.89 17.97 -19.32
N LEU A 338 -15.88 17.55 -18.06
CA LEU A 338 -14.79 17.82 -17.13
C LEU A 338 -13.47 17.23 -17.65
N LEU A 339 -13.51 16.05 -18.27
CA LEU A 339 -12.34 15.44 -18.91
C LEU A 339 -11.80 16.29 -20.05
N VAL A 340 -12.65 16.73 -20.99
CA VAL A 340 -12.25 17.64 -22.08
C VAL A 340 -11.65 18.93 -21.52
N LEU A 341 -12.24 19.49 -20.47
CA LEU A 341 -11.77 20.71 -19.83
C LEU A 341 -10.37 20.53 -19.21
N VAL A 342 -10.19 19.51 -18.38
CA VAL A 342 -8.94 19.28 -17.64
C VAL A 342 -7.81 18.85 -18.59
N THR A 343 -8.11 18.07 -19.63
CA THR A 343 -7.16 17.69 -20.69
C THR A 343 -6.78 18.87 -21.58
N MET A 344 -7.73 19.74 -21.92
CA MET A 344 -7.46 20.99 -22.64
C MET A 344 -6.56 21.92 -21.83
N LEU A 345 -6.79 22.02 -20.51
CA LEU A 345 -5.91 22.78 -19.61
C LEU A 345 -4.50 22.17 -19.56
N GLN A 346 -4.39 20.84 -19.49
CA GLN A 346 -3.10 20.13 -19.55
C GLN A 346 -2.34 20.47 -20.84
N LEU A 347 -3.00 20.35 -21.99
CA LEU A 347 -2.37 20.52 -23.30
C LEU A 347 -1.90 21.96 -23.50
N LYS A 348 -2.72 22.97 -23.14
CA LYS A 348 -2.40 24.38 -23.45
C LYS A 348 -1.55 25.08 -22.40
N PHE A 349 -1.68 24.71 -21.12
CA PHE A 349 -0.99 25.44 -20.04
C PHE A 349 0.17 24.67 -19.44
N PHE A 350 0.02 23.36 -19.26
CA PHE A 350 0.95 22.58 -18.44
C PHE A 350 1.88 21.69 -19.26
N HIS A 351 1.57 21.37 -20.52
CA HIS A 351 2.36 20.46 -21.34
C HIS A 351 3.79 20.95 -21.57
N ASP A 352 3.99 22.11 -22.19
CA ASP A 352 5.35 22.60 -22.49
C ASP A 352 6.16 22.88 -21.22
N PRO A 353 5.62 23.53 -20.17
CA PRO A 353 6.34 23.68 -18.90
C PRO A 353 6.69 22.35 -18.24
N TRP A 354 5.81 21.34 -18.33
CA TRP A 354 6.07 20.00 -17.80
C TRP A 354 7.17 19.28 -18.60
N VAL A 355 7.13 19.35 -19.95
CA VAL A 355 8.17 18.78 -20.81
C VAL A 355 9.54 19.40 -20.49
N LYS A 356 9.61 20.72 -20.30
CA LYS A 356 10.83 21.42 -19.87
C LYS A 356 11.29 21.02 -18.48
N LEU A 357 10.37 20.90 -17.51
CA LEU A 357 10.66 20.48 -16.14
C LEU A 357 11.29 19.08 -16.07
N VAL A 358 10.85 18.20 -16.98
CA VAL A 358 11.21 16.79 -17.02
C VAL A 358 12.42 16.51 -17.93
N GLN A 359 12.78 17.45 -18.81
CA GLN A 359 14.02 17.37 -19.58
C GLN A 359 15.23 17.52 -18.65
N SER A 360 16.20 16.60 -18.77
CA SER A 360 17.47 16.75 -18.05
C SER A 360 18.17 18.02 -18.54
N PRO A 361 18.58 18.95 -17.66
CA PRO A 361 19.49 20.01 -18.08
C PRO A 361 20.79 19.35 -18.52
N ALA A 362 21.12 19.51 -19.81
CA ALA A 362 22.45 19.23 -20.30
C ALA A 362 23.37 20.31 -19.73
N GLY A 363 24.11 19.97 -18.67
CA GLY A 363 25.23 20.75 -18.16
C GLY A 363 24.95 22.22 -17.85
N SER A 364 24.25 22.51 -16.77
CA SER A 364 24.43 23.81 -16.07
C SER A 364 25.18 23.55 -14.77
N ARG A 365 26.52 23.59 -14.86
CA ARG A 365 27.33 24.09 -13.75
C ARG A 365 26.97 25.57 -13.55
N THR A 366 27.14 26.05 -12.32
CA THR A 366 26.85 27.42 -11.80
C THR A 366 25.40 27.59 -11.30
N GLY A 367 25.15 28.15 -10.10
CA GLY A 367 26.07 28.76 -9.15
C GLY A 367 25.42 29.05 -7.80
N SER A 368 26.32 29.21 -6.82
CA SER A 368 26.24 30.13 -5.68
C SER A 368 24.93 30.18 -4.88
N ASP A 369 24.94 29.48 -3.75
CA ASP A 369 24.29 29.96 -2.53
C ASP A 369 24.84 31.36 -2.22
N VAL A 370 24.13 32.41 -2.65
CA VAL A 370 24.34 33.77 -2.15
C VAL A 370 23.85 33.78 -0.71
N THR A 371 24.81 33.83 0.21
CA THR A 371 24.56 34.07 1.62
C THR A 371 24.21 35.55 1.78
N GLU A 372 22.91 35.89 1.80
CA GLU A 372 22.46 37.21 2.24
C GLU A 372 22.64 37.30 3.76
N GLN A 373 23.72 37.99 4.19
CA GLN A 373 23.83 38.54 5.54
C GLN A 373 23.06 39.86 5.60
N GLY A 374 22.02 39.91 6.45
CA GLY A 374 21.34 41.15 6.79
C GLY A 374 20.20 41.00 7.79
N GLY A 375 20.37 41.59 8.98
CA GLY A 375 19.28 42.03 9.85
C GLY A 375 18.93 41.15 11.06
N ASP A 376 19.50 41.50 12.21
CA ASP A 376 19.26 40.91 13.54
C ASP A 376 17.85 41.24 14.07
N SER A 377 17.01 40.22 14.28
CA SER A 377 15.99 40.07 15.36
C SER A 377 14.87 39.05 15.04
N ASP A 378 14.79 38.51 13.82
CA ASP A 378 13.76 37.54 13.36
C ASP A 378 14.30 36.10 13.14
N THR A 379 15.47 35.79 13.72
CA THR A 379 16.34 34.66 13.31
C THR A 379 15.93 33.29 13.85
N VAL A 380 15.29 33.20 15.03
CA VAL A 380 14.93 31.91 15.65
C VAL A 380 13.73 31.24 14.98
N ALA A 381 12.68 31.99 14.64
CA ALA A 381 11.50 31.42 13.97
C ALA A 381 11.80 31.02 12.52
N ARG A 382 12.57 31.84 11.79
CA ARG A 382 12.98 31.53 10.40
C ARG A 382 13.98 30.39 10.35
N SER A 383 14.92 30.30 11.29
CA SER A 383 15.84 29.15 11.38
C SER A 383 15.12 27.85 11.77
N ALA A 384 14.13 27.89 12.68
CA ALA A 384 13.30 26.73 13.00
C ALA A 384 12.46 26.25 11.80
N ILE A 385 11.88 27.17 11.02
CA ILE A 385 11.14 26.85 9.80
C ILE A 385 12.07 26.29 8.71
N GLN A 386 13.28 26.84 8.56
CA GLN A 386 14.28 26.32 7.62
C GLN A 386 14.79 24.94 8.03
N ALA A 387 15.06 24.71 9.32
CA ALA A 387 15.42 23.42 9.86
C ALA A 387 14.30 22.39 9.69
N LEU A 388 13.04 22.77 9.92
CA LEU A 388 11.87 21.93 9.66
C LEU A 388 11.74 21.60 8.16
N LYS A 389 11.93 22.59 7.28
CA LYS A 389 11.85 22.40 5.83
C LYS A 389 12.97 21.50 5.31
N GLN A 390 14.17 21.61 5.88
CA GLN A 390 15.29 20.73 5.57
C GLN A 390 15.04 19.31 6.09
N GLY A 391 14.59 19.16 7.33
CA GLY A 391 14.21 17.86 7.90
C GLY A 391 13.10 17.16 7.11
N LEU A 392 12.07 17.90 6.67
CA LEU A 392 11.01 17.38 5.81
C LEU A 392 11.54 16.95 4.43
N ARG A 393 12.52 17.66 3.86
CA ARG A 393 13.17 17.28 2.59
C ARG A 393 13.98 16.00 2.73
N GLU A 394 14.78 15.90 3.79
CA GLU A 394 15.57 14.70 4.08
C GLU A 394 14.65 13.49 4.32
N PHE A 395 13.61 13.66 5.15
CA PHE A 395 12.61 12.63 5.38
C PHE A 395 11.90 12.21 4.07
N ALA A 396 11.52 13.17 3.23
CA ALA A 396 10.92 12.88 1.94
C ALA A 396 11.85 12.08 1.02
N GLU A 397 13.16 12.41 0.94
CA GLU A 397 14.11 11.64 0.13
C GLU A 397 14.29 10.21 0.66
N VAL A 398 14.29 10.01 1.98
CA VAL A 398 14.28 8.67 2.60
C VAL A 398 13.02 7.91 2.22
N LEU A 399 11.84 8.55 2.28
CA LEU A 399 10.57 7.92 1.87
C LEU A 399 10.58 7.53 0.39
N TRP A 400 11.10 8.39 -0.49
CA TRP A 400 11.22 8.06 -1.91
C TRP A 400 12.17 6.89 -2.16
N ARG A 401 13.27 6.79 -1.40
CA ARG A 401 14.20 5.67 -1.50
C ARG A 401 13.59 4.37 -0.96
N PHE A 402 12.86 4.45 0.15
CA PHE A 402 12.08 3.33 0.68
C PHE A 402 11.05 2.83 -0.34
N ALA A 403 10.31 3.75 -0.96
CA ALA A 403 9.35 3.43 -2.03
C ALA A 403 10.02 2.77 -3.24
N GLU A 404 11.20 3.24 -3.69
CA GLU A 404 11.92 2.64 -4.81
C GLU A 404 12.29 1.17 -4.56
N VAL A 405 12.66 0.82 -3.33
CA VAL A 405 13.06 -0.55 -2.96
C VAL A 405 11.86 -1.46 -2.70
N HIS A 406 10.81 -0.95 -2.05
CA HIS A 406 9.69 -1.78 -1.57
C HIS A 406 8.46 -1.81 -2.49
N LEU A 407 8.22 -0.80 -3.35
CA LEU A 407 7.07 -0.79 -4.27
C LEU A 407 7.03 -2.00 -5.23
N PRO A 408 8.16 -2.50 -5.78
CA PRO A 408 8.14 -3.75 -6.56
C PRO A 408 7.56 -4.95 -5.80
N LYS A 409 7.87 -5.09 -4.51
CA LYS A 409 7.36 -6.18 -3.66
C LYS A 409 5.88 -5.97 -3.34
N LEU A 410 5.48 -4.72 -3.10
CA LEU A 410 4.08 -4.33 -2.89
C LEU A 410 3.21 -4.66 -4.12
N VAL A 411 3.69 -4.40 -5.34
CA VAL A 411 2.96 -4.75 -6.57
C VAL A 411 2.69 -6.26 -6.64
N LEU A 412 3.70 -7.09 -6.37
CA LEU A 412 3.54 -8.56 -6.35
C LEU A 412 2.57 -9.01 -5.26
N PHE A 413 2.59 -8.37 -4.09
CA PHE A 413 1.68 -8.67 -2.99
C PHE A 413 0.22 -8.33 -3.33
N ILE A 414 -0.04 -7.17 -3.92
CA ILE A 414 -1.39 -6.76 -4.33
C ILE A 414 -1.92 -7.71 -5.42
N LEU A 415 -1.08 -8.10 -6.40
CA LEU A 415 -1.45 -9.07 -7.44
C LEU A 415 -1.95 -10.40 -6.86
N ILE A 416 -1.28 -10.92 -5.84
CA ILE A 416 -1.70 -12.15 -5.18
C ILE A 416 -3.00 -11.94 -4.40
N ILE A 417 -3.18 -10.81 -3.71
CA ILE A 417 -4.45 -10.50 -3.04
C ILE A 417 -5.60 -10.44 -4.05
N THR A 418 -5.41 -9.79 -5.20
CA THR A 418 -6.42 -9.74 -6.27
C THR A 418 -6.74 -11.15 -6.78
N ALA A 419 -5.73 -11.96 -7.08
CA ALA A 419 -5.94 -13.34 -7.51
C ALA A 419 -6.61 -14.21 -6.44
N ALA A 420 -6.34 -13.98 -5.16
CA ALA A 420 -6.94 -14.75 -4.08
C ALA A 420 -8.39 -14.33 -3.79
N SER A 421 -8.75 -13.07 -4.05
CA SER A 421 -10.09 -12.54 -3.79
C SER A 421 -11.16 -13.19 -4.69
N HIS A 422 -10.82 -13.47 -5.94
CA HIS A 422 -11.69 -14.19 -6.88
C HIS A 422 -10.86 -15.22 -7.65
N VAL A 423 -11.12 -16.49 -7.35
CA VAL A 423 -10.44 -17.62 -7.97
C VAL A 423 -11.00 -17.83 -9.37
N CYS A 424 -10.22 -17.50 -10.39
CA CYS A 424 -10.57 -17.72 -11.79
C CYS A 424 -9.34 -17.97 -12.67
N VAL A 425 -9.57 -18.49 -13.87
CA VAL A 425 -8.52 -18.81 -14.86
C VAL A 425 -7.73 -17.59 -15.30
N LEU A 426 -8.39 -16.44 -15.49
CA LEU A 426 -7.66 -15.19 -15.82
C LEU A 426 -6.66 -14.83 -14.72
N ASN A 427 -7.03 -15.02 -13.45
CA ASN A 427 -6.16 -14.74 -12.33
C ASN A 427 -5.04 -15.80 -12.16
N LEU A 428 -5.16 -17.01 -12.72
CA LEU A 428 -4.06 -18.01 -12.76
C LEU A 428 -2.84 -17.47 -13.49
N VAL A 429 -3.07 -16.77 -14.61
CA VAL A 429 -1.99 -16.16 -15.39
C VAL A 429 -1.24 -15.12 -14.55
N LEU A 430 -1.93 -14.38 -13.67
CA LEU A 430 -1.30 -13.45 -12.73
C LEU A 430 -0.38 -14.17 -11.74
N VAL A 431 -0.82 -15.29 -11.16
CA VAL A 431 -0.02 -16.10 -10.23
C VAL A 431 1.22 -16.67 -10.91
N VAL A 432 1.11 -17.10 -12.17
CA VAL A 432 2.25 -17.53 -13.00
C VAL A 432 3.24 -16.38 -13.22
N PHE A 433 2.78 -15.20 -13.61
CA PHE A 433 3.64 -14.03 -13.78
C PHE A 433 4.34 -13.62 -12.49
N VAL A 434 3.65 -13.67 -11.34
CA VAL A 434 4.25 -13.41 -10.03
C VAL A 434 5.37 -14.39 -9.72
N SER A 435 5.12 -15.69 -9.95
CA SER A 435 6.11 -16.74 -9.72
C SER A 435 7.36 -16.57 -10.60
N LEU A 436 7.16 -16.27 -11.89
CA LEU A 436 8.25 -15.98 -12.83
C LEU A 436 9.01 -14.70 -12.45
N ALA A 437 8.32 -13.66 -11.99
CA ALA A 437 8.95 -12.39 -11.58
C ALA A 437 9.89 -12.56 -10.39
N VAL A 438 9.55 -13.44 -9.44
CA VAL A 438 10.40 -13.73 -8.27
C VAL A 438 11.61 -14.59 -8.67
N CYS A 439 11.43 -15.59 -9.54
CA CYS A 439 12.52 -16.50 -9.95
C CYS A 439 13.52 -15.88 -10.93
N LEU A 440 13.06 -15.01 -11.84
CA LEU A 440 13.85 -14.47 -12.96
C LEU A 440 14.00 -12.95 -12.86
N PRO A 441 14.78 -12.43 -11.88
CA PRO A 441 14.95 -10.99 -11.71
C PRO A 441 15.60 -10.30 -12.91
N ALA A 442 16.37 -11.03 -13.72
CA ALA A 442 17.00 -10.52 -14.93
C ALA A 442 15.98 -10.10 -16.01
N LEU A 443 14.84 -10.79 -16.09
CA LEU A 443 13.76 -10.51 -17.05
C LEU A 443 12.66 -9.62 -16.46
N SER A 444 12.87 -9.06 -15.27
CA SER A 444 11.85 -8.32 -14.51
C SER A 444 11.23 -7.13 -15.27
N ALA A 445 12.00 -6.44 -16.12
CA ALA A 445 11.47 -5.36 -16.95
C ALA A 445 10.51 -5.89 -18.04
N ALA A 446 10.87 -6.97 -18.73
CA ALA A 446 10.04 -7.59 -19.75
C ALA A 446 8.77 -8.21 -19.13
N ILE A 447 8.91 -8.90 -18.01
CA ILE A 447 7.78 -9.47 -17.25
C ILE A 447 6.84 -8.35 -16.79
N SER A 448 7.37 -7.23 -16.28
CA SER A 448 6.53 -6.10 -15.85
C SER A 448 5.76 -5.47 -17.02
N LEU A 449 6.34 -5.39 -18.22
CA LEU A 449 5.66 -4.90 -19.41
C LEU A 449 4.55 -5.86 -19.85
N LEU A 450 4.87 -7.15 -20.01
CA LEU A 450 3.90 -8.18 -20.40
C LEU A 450 2.74 -8.26 -19.41
N LEU A 451 3.02 -8.20 -18.11
CA LEU A 451 2.01 -8.17 -17.06
C LEU A 451 1.11 -6.93 -17.15
N THR A 452 1.67 -5.75 -17.44
CA THR A 452 0.85 -4.53 -17.58
C THR A 452 -0.07 -4.62 -18.79
N VAL A 453 0.42 -5.17 -19.91
CA VAL A 453 -0.40 -5.41 -21.10
C VAL A 453 -1.49 -6.44 -20.80
N TYR A 454 -1.16 -7.52 -20.10
CA TYR A 454 -2.12 -8.54 -19.69
C TYR A 454 -3.21 -7.99 -18.77
N LEU A 455 -2.84 -7.23 -17.74
CA LEU A 455 -3.80 -6.58 -16.83
C LEU A 455 -4.71 -5.59 -17.55
N ALA A 456 -4.14 -4.81 -18.49
CA ALA A 456 -4.92 -3.90 -19.33
C ALA A 456 -5.93 -4.66 -20.19
N LEU A 457 -5.51 -5.74 -20.84
CA LEU A 457 -6.38 -6.57 -21.67
C LEU A 457 -7.48 -7.22 -20.81
N SER A 458 -7.12 -7.82 -19.67
CA SER A 458 -8.04 -8.46 -18.74
C SER A 458 -9.10 -7.48 -18.20
N ALA A 459 -8.70 -6.27 -17.80
CA ALA A 459 -9.61 -5.23 -17.34
C ALA A 459 -10.59 -4.81 -18.46
N VAL A 460 -10.10 -4.60 -19.68
CA VAL A 460 -10.94 -4.22 -20.82
C VAL A 460 -11.90 -5.35 -21.20
N THR A 461 -11.43 -6.59 -21.27
CA THR A 461 -12.29 -7.74 -21.62
C THR A 461 -13.41 -7.93 -20.62
N ARG A 462 -13.18 -7.70 -19.31
CA ARG A 462 -14.21 -7.81 -18.28
C ARG A 462 -15.30 -6.75 -18.42
N VAL A 463 -14.91 -5.50 -18.69
CA VAL A 463 -15.88 -4.42 -18.91
C VAL A 463 -16.67 -4.63 -20.21
N VAL A 464 -16.00 -5.03 -21.29
CA VAL A 464 -16.66 -5.33 -22.58
C VAL A 464 -17.63 -6.51 -22.43
N TYR A 465 -17.24 -7.54 -21.67
CA TYR A 465 -18.13 -8.67 -21.38
C TYR A 465 -19.37 -8.21 -20.63
N LEU A 466 -19.20 -7.40 -19.58
CA LEU A 466 -20.29 -6.86 -18.78
C LEU A 466 -21.28 -6.07 -19.65
N ILE A 467 -20.81 -5.21 -20.56
CA ILE A 467 -21.69 -4.40 -21.43
C ILE A 467 -22.52 -5.28 -22.38
N HIS A 468 -21.91 -6.28 -23.01
CA HIS A 468 -22.59 -7.04 -24.06
C HIS A 468 -23.46 -8.18 -23.54
N PHE A 469 -23.06 -8.83 -22.44
CA PHE A 469 -23.62 -10.10 -21.99
C PHE A 469 -24.44 -10.01 -20.69
N GLN A 470 -24.44 -8.87 -19.97
CA GLN A 470 -25.25 -8.69 -18.74
C GLN A 470 -26.77 -8.75 -18.97
N ASN A 471 -27.24 -8.40 -20.18
CA ASN A 471 -28.68 -8.44 -20.53
C ASN A 471 -29.16 -9.81 -20.99
N VAL A 472 -28.32 -10.85 -20.95
CA VAL A 472 -28.86 -12.20 -20.87
C VAL A 472 -29.36 -12.33 -19.44
N ASN A 473 -30.56 -11.75 -19.18
CA ASN A 473 -31.44 -12.10 -18.06
C ASN A 473 -31.23 -13.58 -17.77
N ASP A 474 -31.09 -14.01 -16.50
CA ASP A 474 -31.57 -15.25 -15.85
C ASP A 474 -32.05 -16.46 -16.69
N THR A 475 -31.64 -16.57 -17.95
CA THR A 475 -32.11 -17.45 -18.99
C THR A 475 -30.89 -18.21 -19.42
N GLN A 476 -30.58 -19.09 -18.49
CA GLN A 476 -29.95 -20.38 -18.61
C GLN A 476 -28.62 -20.38 -17.84
N LEU A 477 -28.62 -20.53 -16.50
CA LEU A 477 -28.70 -21.88 -15.92
C LEU A 477 -29.15 -22.84 -17.01
N ILE A 478 -28.21 -23.26 -17.86
CA ILE A 478 -28.51 -24.29 -18.83
C ILE A 478 -28.93 -25.44 -17.92
N ASP A 479 -30.24 -25.62 -17.79
CA ASP A 479 -30.85 -26.86 -17.35
C ASP A 479 -30.53 -27.80 -18.51
N PHE A 480 -29.24 -28.13 -18.59
CA PHE A 480 -28.72 -29.22 -19.36
C PHE A 480 -29.58 -30.36 -18.86
N GLY A 481 -30.51 -30.79 -19.72
CA GLY A 481 -31.54 -31.75 -19.35
C GLY A 481 -30.91 -32.89 -18.55
N GLN A 482 -31.67 -33.40 -17.59
CA GLN A 482 -31.30 -34.40 -16.58
C GLN A 482 -30.32 -35.51 -17.00
N ASP A 483 -30.21 -35.78 -18.30
CA ASP A 483 -29.47 -36.86 -18.93
C ASP A 483 -28.01 -36.57 -19.31
N THR A 484 -27.54 -35.32 -19.24
CA THR A 484 -26.19 -34.98 -19.75
C THR A 484 -25.07 -35.16 -18.73
N CYS A 485 -25.29 -34.87 -17.44
CA CYS A 485 -24.23 -34.87 -16.41
C CYS A 485 -24.74 -35.37 -15.04
N PRO A 486 -24.85 -36.70 -14.82
CA PRO A 486 -25.46 -37.26 -13.60
C PRO A 486 -24.55 -37.21 -12.36
N GLU A 487 -23.22 -37.19 -12.51
CA GLU A 487 -22.27 -37.34 -11.39
C GLU A 487 -21.90 -36.04 -10.65
N ILE A 488 -22.21 -34.86 -11.22
CA ILE A 488 -21.74 -33.54 -10.75
C ILE A 488 -22.82 -32.79 -9.94
N ARG A 489 -24.05 -33.33 -9.82
CA ARG A 489 -25.16 -32.68 -9.12
C ARG A 489 -24.92 -32.55 -7.61
N VAL A 490 -24.61 -31.34 -7.17
CA VAL A 490 -24.88 -30.87 -5.80
C VAL A 490 -25.68 -29.57 -5.92
N ASN A 491 -27.01 -29.65 -5.80
CA ASN A 491 -27.97 -28.53 -5.76
C ASN A 491 -28.53 -27.96 -7.08
N GLY A 492 -28.25 -28.56 -8.24
CA GLY A 492 -29.00 -28.28 -9.48
C GLY A 492 -28.62 -26.99 -10.22
N THR A 493 -27.54 -26.33 -9.82
CA THR A 493 -26.99 -25.16 -10.52
C THR A 493 -25.57 -25.46 -10.98
N LEU A 494 -25.33 -25.47 -12.30
CA LEU A 494 -24.00 -25.56 -12.89
C LEU A 494 -23.40 -24.16 -12.97
N VAL A 495 -22.13 -24.02 -12.61
CA VAL A 495 -21.39 -22.76 -12.80
C VAL A 495 -21.12 -22.56 -14.29
N PRO A 496 -21.55 -21.44 -14.90
CA PRO A 496 -21.30 -21.17 -16.30
C PRO A 496 -19.80 -21.07 -16.61
N LEU A 497 -19.39 -21.44 -17.83
CA LEU A 497 -18.02 -21.34 -18.31
C LEU A 497 -17.48 -19.91 -18.21
N ALA A 498 -18.35 -18.91 -18.38
CA ALA A 498 -18.00 -17.51 -18.24
C ALA A 498 -17.55 -17.17 -16.81
N GLU A 499 -18.28 -17.64 -15.80
CA GLU A 499 -17.94 -17.44 -14.40
C GLU A 499 -16.63 -18.16 -14.02
N TRP A 500 -16.46 -19.40 -14.49
CA TRP A 500 -15.20 -20.17 -14.34
C TRP A 500 -13.99 -19.44 -14.96
N LEU A 501 -14.17 -18.83 -16.13
CA LEU A 501 -13.12 -18.04 -16.79
C LEU A 501 -12.80 -16.75 -16.01
N GLY A 502 -13.74 -16.24 -15.21
CA GLY A 502 -13.61 -15.03 -14.39
C GLY A 502 -14.44 -13.84 -14.89
N PHE A 503 -15.52 -14.11 -15.62
CA PHE A 503 -16.53 -13.16 -16.06
C PHE A 503 -17.82 -13.43 -15.27
N GLY A 504 -17.84 -12.99 -14.02
CA GLY A 504 -19.04 -13.10 -13.16
C GLY A 504 -20.09 -12.07 -13.52
N ASN A 505 -21.36 -12.46 -13.42
CA ASN A 505 -22.51 -11.56 -13.52
C ASN A 505 -22.72 -10.90 -12.16
N THR A 506 -22.16 -9.71 -11.98
CA THR A 506 -22.30 -9.00 -10.71
C THR A 506 -22.99 -7.68 -10.95
N ASP A 507 -23.98 -7.39 -10.11
CA ASP A 507 -24.86 -6.22 -10.25
C ASP A 507 -24.10 -4.89 -10.12
N SER A 508 -22.82 -4.92 -9.73
CA SER A 508 -21.99 -3.73 -9.58
C SER A 508 -20.58 -3.87 -10.17
N VAL A 509 -20.20 -2.88 -11.00
CA VAL A 509 -18.84 -2.69 -11.54
C VAL A 509 -17.77 -2.55 -10.42
N PHE A 510 -18.19 -2.27 -9.19
CA PHE A 510 -17.32 -1.98 -8.05
C PHE A 510 -17.00 -3.20 -7.17
N GLU A 511 -17.26 -4.42 -7.65
CA GLU A 511 -16.80 -5.59 -6.93
C GLU A 511 -15.28 -5.64 -6.79
N HIS A 512 -14.85 -6.31 -5.72
CA HIS A 512 -13.48 -6.27 -5.22
C HIS A 512 -12.42 -6.72 -6.24
N ASP A 513 -12.74 -7.61 -7.18
CA ASP A 513 -11.80 -8.08 -8.22
C ASP A 513 -11.42 -6.97 -9.22
N PHE A 514 -12.40 -6.34 -9.86
CA PHE A 514 -12.16 -5.31 -10.87
C PHE A 514 -11.46 -4.08 -10.27
N VAL A 515 -11.90 -3.67 -9.07
CA VAL A 515 -11.22 -2.62 -8.30
C VAL A 515 -9.78 -3.05 -7.97
N GLY A 516 -9.54 -4.32 -7.64
CA GLY A 516 -8.22 -4.90 -7.44
C GLY A 516 -7.30 -4.72 -8.66
N LEU A 517 -7.77 -5.06 -9.86
CA LEU A 517 -6.99 -4.88 -11.11
C LEU A 517 -6.60 -3.42 -11.35
N ILE A 518 -7.51 -2.48 -11.10
CA ILE A 518 -7.24 -1.04 -11.23
C ILE A 518 -6.20 -0.58 -10.20
N ILE A 519 -6.33 -1.02 -8.94
CA ILE A 519 -5.35 -0.71 -7.88
C ILE A 519 -3.96 -1.22 -8.26
N VAL A 520 -3.86 -2.42 -8.86
CA VAL A 520 -2.58 -2.94 -9.37
C VAL A 520 -2.01 -2.03 -10.46
N LEU A 521 -2.79 -1.66 -11.46
CA LEU A 521 -2.35 -0.77 -12.55
C LEU A 521 -1.90 0.61 -12.04
N VAL A 522 -2.64 1.20 -11.09
CA VAL A 522 -2.25 2.45 -10.41
C VAL A 522 -0.95 2.27 -9.65
N THR A 523 -0.79 1.18 -8.91
CA THR A 523 0.44 0.91 -8.14
C THR A 523 1.66 0.71 -9.05
N ILE A 524 1.48 0.07 -10.21
CA ILE A 524 2.52 -0.04 -11.26
C ILE A 524 2.89 1.36 -11.77
N ALA A 525 1.91 2.23 -12.04
CA ALA A 525 2.16 3.61 -12.47
C ALA A 525 2.94 4.41 -11.41
N ILE A 526 2.58 4.27 -10.12
CA ILE A 526 3.30 4.90 -8.99
C ILE A 526 4.74 4.38 -8.90
N ARG A 527 4.96 3.07 -9.03
CA ARG A 527 6.30 2.45 -9.06
C ARG A 527 7.15 3.06 -10.18
N LEU A 528 6.60 3.17 -11.39
CA LEU A 528 7.31 3.75 -12.54
C LEU A 528 7.61 5.24 -12.32
N ALA A 529 6.67 6.00 -11.77
CA ALA A 529 6.87 7.41 -11.43
C ALA A 529 8.01 7.60 -10.41
N VAL A 530 8.06 6.76 -9.37
CA VAL A 530 9.13 6.76 -8.36
C VAL A 530 10.48 6.41 -9.00
N TYR A 531 10.52 5.35 -9.83
CA TYR A 531 11.74 4.92 -10.53
C TYR A 531 12.30 6.03 -11.43
N TYR A 532 11.47 6.66 -12.26
CA TYR A 532 11.91 7.73 -13.15
C TYR A 532 12.29 9.01 -12.39
N ARG A 533 11.56 9.38 -11.33
CA ARG A 533 11.97 10.50 -10.44
C ARG A 533 13.37 10.25 -9.88
N GLN A 534 13.61 9.07 -9.32
CA GLN A 534 14.89 8.72 -8.72
C GLN A 534 16.03 8.76 -9.75
N LYS A 535 15.80 8.19 -10.93
CA LYS A 535 16.75 8.25 -12.06
C LYS A 535 17.05 9.70 -12.47
N PHE A 536 16.03 10.55 -12.53
CA PHE A 536 16.15 11.97 -12.88
C PHE A 536 16.93 12.76 -11.82
N MET A 537 16.59 12.62 -10.54
CA MET A 537 17.26 13.32 -9.43
C MET A 537 18.74 12.94 -9.30
N ARG A 538 19.10 11.67 -9.57
CA ARG A 538 20.50 11.22 -9.59
C ARG A 538 21.29 11.89 -10.71
N LYS A 539 20.70 11.96 -11.90
CA LYS A 539 21.34 12.60 -13.06
C LYS A 539 21.57 14.10 -12.83
N LEU A 540 20.63 14.78 -12.16
CA LEU A 540 20.78 16.18 -11.74
C LEU A 540 21.91 16.38 -10.73
N ARG A 541 22.03 15.50 -9.73
CA ARG A 541 23.05 15.59 -8.68
C ARG A 541 24.42 15.01 -9.08
N GLY A 542 24.53 14.41 -10.26
CA GLY A 542 25.75 13.72 -10.70
C GLY A 542 26.11 12.49 -9.86
N LEU A 543 25.15 11.90 -9.16
CA LEU A 543 25.37 10.77 -8.26
C LEU A 543 25.35 9.43 -9.03
N PRO A 544 26.23 8.48 -8.69
CA PRO A 544 26.18 7.14 -9.27
C PRO A 544 24.90 6.40 -8.88
N THR A 545 24.52 5.40 -9.66
CA THR A 545 23.39 4.53 -9.29
C THR A 545 23.77 3.71 -8.06
N PRO A 546 23.10 3.90 -6.91
CA PRO A 546 23.39 3.10 -5.72
C PRO A 546 23.01 1.64 -5.97
N PRO A 547 23.60 0.68 -5.23
CA PRO A 547 23.17 -0.71 -5.27
C PRO A 547 21.67 -0.81 -4.99
N SER A 548 20.97 -1.68 -5.72
CA SER A 548 19.51 -1.72 -5.78
C SER A 548 18.81 -2.09 -4.47
N ASP A 549 19.56 -2.58 -3.48
CA ASP A 549 19.00 -3.17 -2.24
C ASP A 549 19.18 -2.28 -0.98
N LEU A 550 19.98 -1.20 -1.02
CA LEU A 550 20.28 -0.38 0.16
C LEU A 550 19.40 0.87 0.26
N ILE A 551 18.77 1.10 1.41
CA ILE A 551 17.99 2.32 1.66
C ILE A 551 18.92 3.50 2.01
N PHE A 552 19.92 3.27 2.87
CA PHE A 552 20.89 4.28 3.29
C PHE A 552 22.30 3.93 2.81
N PRO A 553 22.75 4.43 1.65
CA PRO A 553 24.08 4.12 1.11
C PRO A 553 25.23 4.74 1.91
N ASP A 554 24.98 5.85 2.60
CA ASP A 554 26.02 6.62 3.31
C ASP A 554 26.37 6.05 4.71
N HIS A 555 25.64 5.03 5.17
CA HIS A 555 25.85 4.45 6.48
C HIS A 555 26.82 3.27 6.43
N GLU A 556 27.95 3.39 7.12
CA GLU A 556 28.90 2.30 7.29
C GLU A 556 28.42 1.27 8.32
N ALA A 557 28.49 -0.01 7.96
CA ALA A 557 28.00 -1.11 8.79
C ALA A 557 28.74 -1.27 10.14
N LYS A 558 29.95 -0.71 10.27
CA LYS A 558 30.76 -0.77 11.50
C LYS A 558 30.21 0.13 12.60
N ASP A 559 29.48 1.17 12.24
CA ASP A 559 28.98 2.19 13.17
C ASP A 559 27.63 1.82 13.79
N PHE A 560 27.19 0.56 13.64
CA PHE A 560 25.86 0.12 14.07
C PHE A 560 25.63 0.24 15.59
N ASP A 561 26.70 0.23 16.39
CA ASP A 561 26.67 0.27 17.86
C ASP A 561 26.63 1.67 18.48
N ARG A 562 26.84 2.72 17.69
CA ARG A 562 26.98 4.09 18.20
C ARG A 562 25.67 4.64 18.77
N SER A 563 24.55 4.40 18.08
CA SER A 563 23.25 4.95 18.46
C SER A 563 22.11 4.04 18.01
N LEU A 564 20.94 4.16 18.66
CA LEU A 564 19.75 3.41 18.26
C LEU A 564 19.27 3.77 16.84
N ARG A 565 19.50 5.02 16.41
CA ARG A 565 19.17 5.45 15.05
C ARG A 565 20.05 4.75 14.01
N ASP A 566 21.34 4.61 14.29
CA ASP A 566 22.27 3.94 13.37
C ASP A 566 22.08 2.42 13.38
N CYS A 567 21.75 1.84 14.53
CA CYS A 567 21.29 0.46 14.64
C CYS A 567 20.04 0.21 13.77
N LEU A 568 19.03 1.09 13.81
CA LEU A 568 17.84 0.97 12.99
C LEU A 568 18.15 1.07 11.49
N LYS A 569 19.03 2.01 11.07
CA LYS A 569 19.50 2.10 9.67
C LYS A 569 20.20 0.83 9.23
N TYR A 570 21.03 0.24 10.10
CA TYR A 570 21.69 -1.04 9.83
C TYR A 570 20.67 -2.16 9.59
N PHE A 571 19.66 -2.30 10.45
CA PHE A 571 18.62 -3.33 10.28
C PHE A 571 17.77 -3.11 9.03
N LEU A 572 17.45 -1.87 8.67
CA LEU A 572 16.71 -1.56 7.44
C LEU A 572 17.50 -1.92 6.18
N ASN A 573 18.83 -1.76 6.18
CA ASN A 573 19.69 -2.12 5.05
C ASN A 573 20.05 -3.61 5.00
N TYR A 574 20.44 -4.19 6.14
CA TYR A 574 21.10 -5.49 6.21
C TYR A 574 20.39 -6.51 7.12
N GLY A 575 19.22 -6.19 7.68
CA GLY A 575 18.48 -7.11 8.54
C GLY A 575 18.18 -8.44 7.85
N PHE A 576 17.59 -8.39 6.65
CA PHE A 576 17.33 -9.61 5.88
C PHE A 576 18.62 -10.28 5.39
N TYR A 577 19.69 -9.53 5.12
CA TYR A 577 21.00 -10.10 4.77
C TYR A 577 21.59 -10.95 5.92
N LYS A 578 21.38 -10.54 7.18
CA LYS A 578 21.89 -11.23 8.37
C LYS A 578 21.00 -12.37 8.87
N PHE A 579 19.68 -12.23 8.74
CA PHE A 579 18.66 -13.13 9.33
C PHE A 579 17.78 -13.85 8.29
N GLY A 580 18.13 -13.81 7.00
CA GLY A 580 17.21 -14.26 5.94
C GLY A 580 16.92 -15.76 5.93
N ILE A 581 17.85 -16.63 6.34
CA ILE A 581 17.57 -18.08 6.46
C ILE A 581 16.62 -18.32 7.63
N GLU A 582 16.88 -17.67 8.77
CA GLU A 582 16.07 -17.77 9.98
C GLU A 582 14.64 -17.32 9.71
N VAL A 583 14.46 -16.16 9.07
CA VAL A 583 13.15 -15.66 8.63
C VAL A 583 12.48 -16.62 7.66
N SER A 584 13.22 -17.19 6.71
CA SER A 584 12.65 -18.17 5.76
C SER A 584 12.19 -19.46 6.45
N MET A 585 12.93 -19.96 7.45
CA MET A 585 12.54 -21.13 8.23
C MET A 585 11.29 -20.87 9.09
N ILE A 586 11.21 -19.69 9.71
CA ILE A 586 10.02 -19.27 10.46
C ILE A 586 8.81 -19.16 9.52
N MET A 587 8.99 -18.59 8.32
CA MET A 587 7.93 -18.53 7.31
C MET A 587 7.46 -19.92 6.85
N MET A 588 8.37 -20.90 6.68
CA MET A 588 7.98 -22.29 6.38
C MET A 588 7.11 -22.89 7.50
N ALA A 589 7.45 -22.63 8.76
CA ALA A 589 6.66 -23.07 9.90
C ALA A 589 5.29 -22.36 10.00
N ILE A 590 5.21 -21.08 9.60
CA ILE A 590 3.95 -20.33 9.53
C ILE A 590 3.05 -20.89 8.42
N VAL A 591 3.60 -21.16 7.22
CA VAL A 591 2.86 -21.82 6.12
C VAL A 591 2.24 -23.13 6.61
N ALA A 592 3.06 -23.98 7.23
CA ALA A 592 2.60 -25.26 7.74
C ALA A 592 1.52 -25.11 8.83
N TRP A 593 1.63 -24.10 9.70
CA TRP A 593 0.61 -23.80 10.70
C TRP A 593 -0.70 -23.39 10.04
N THR A 594 -0.65 -22.55 9.01
CA THR A 594 -1.87 -22.08 8.35
C THR A 594 -2.56 -23.17 7.53
N ARG A 595 -1.80 -24.03 6.83
CA ARG A 595 -2.36 -25.00 5.88
C ARG A 595 -2.76 -26.33 6.49
N MET A 596 -1.94 -26.93 7.36
CA MET A 596 -2.20 -28.23 8.02
C MET A 596 -2.59 -29.39 7.08
N ASP A 597 -2.19 -29.33 5.81
CA ASP A 597 -2.53 -30.27 4.74
C ASP A 597 -1.27 -30.99 4.19
N LEU A 598 -1.41 -31.73 3.09
CA LEU A 598 -0.28 -32.40 2.43
C LEU A 598 0.82 -31.41 2.03
N VAL A 599 0.46 -30.25 1.50
CA VAL A 599 1.41 -29.19 1.13
C VAL A 599 2.18 -28.72 2.36
N GLY A 600 1.49 -28.45 3.47
CA GLY A 600 2.09 -28.09 4.75
C GLY A 600 3.07 -29.17 5.24
N CYS A 601 2.73 -30.44 5.08
CA CYS A 601 3.63 -31.56 5.40
C CYS A 601 4.91 -31.54 4.55
N LEU A 602 4.79 -31.32 3.23
CA LEU A 602 5.94 -31.19 2.33
C LEU A 602 6.81 -29.97 2.68
N VAL A 603 6.22 -28.85 3.10
CA VAL A 603 6.95 -27.67 3.57
C VAL A 603 7.69 -27.95 4.88
N ILE A 604 7.09 -28.68 5.82
CA ILE A 604 7.81 -29.12 7.04
C ILE A 604 8.95 -30.07 6.69
N PHE A 605 8.79 -30.95 5.71
CA PHE A 605 9.88 -31.82 5.26
C PHE A 605 11.04 -31.00 4.69
N TRP A 606 10.77 -29.95 3.90
CA TRP A 606 11.80 -29.01 3.47
C TRP A 606 12.42 -28.24 4.63
N LEU A 607 11.63 -27.78 5.60
CA LEU A 607 12.12 -27.16 6.82
C LEU A 607 13.06 -28.09 7.60
N PHE A 608 12.71 -29.36 7.72
CA PHE A 608 13.52 -30.40 8.35
C PHE A 608 14.86 -30.57 7.63
N LEU A 609 14.84 -30.65 6.29
CA LEU A 609 16.06 -30.74 5.48
C LEU A 609 16.95 -29.50 5.69
N VAL A 610 16.40 -28.29 5.60
CA VAL A 610 17.14 -27.03 5.72
C VAL A 610 17.70 -26.82 7.13
N ALA A 611 16.95 -27.20 8.17
CA ALA A 611 17.35 -27.02 9.56
C ALA A 611 18.54 -27.92 9.98
N LEU A 612 18.65 -29.12 9.39
CA LEU A 612 19.72 -30.07 9.70
C LEU A 612 20.98 -29.87 8.87
N LEU A 613 20.88 -29.16 7.74
CA LEU A 613 22.01 -28.95 6.84
C LEU A 613 22.85 -27.72 7.25
N PRO A 614 24.19 -27.79 7.07
CA PRO A 614 25.04 -26.63 7.24
C PRO A 614 24.77 -25.59 6.14
N ARG A 615 24.97 -24.31 6.45
CA ARG A 615 24.76 -23.16 5.54
C ARG A 615 25.35 -23.35 4.13
N ARG A 616 26.50 -24.04 4.01
CA ARG A 616 27.15 -24.34 2.72
C ARG A 616 26.27 -25.24 1.83
N LEU A 617 25.69 -26.30 2.40
CA LEU A 617 24.79 -27.20 1.67
C LEU A 617 23.43 -26.54 1.41
N CYS A 618 22.93 -25.74 2.37
CA CYS A 618 21.71 -24.96 2.17
C CYS A 618 21.83 -24.04 0.96
N ARG A 619 22.97 -23.34 0.77
CA ARG A 619 23.24 -22.50 -0.41
C ARG A 619 23.15 -23.26 -1.74
N THR A 620 23.54 -24.53 -1.78
CA THR A 620 23.51 -25.35 -3.00
C THR A 620 22.10 -25.86 -3.31
N ILE A 621 21.32 -26.22 -2.29
CA ILE A 621 19.96 -26.76 -2.44
C ILE A 621 18.91 -25.65 -2.59
N TRP A 622 19.21 -24.42 -2.15
CA TRP A 622 18.27 -23.30 -2.15
C TRP A 622 17.58 -22.99 -3.50
N PRO A 623 18.27 -23.03 -4.65
CA PRO A 623 17.62 -22.83 -5.94
C PRO A 623 16.57 -23.91 -6.26
N ILE A 624 16.76 -25.14 -5.77
CA ILE A 624 15.80 -26.25 -5.93
C ILE A 624 14.56 -25.98 -5.09
N LEU A 625 14.73 -25.51 -3.85
CA LEU A 625 13.62 -25.08 -2.99
C LEU A 625 12.84 -23.92 -3.61
N LEU A 626 13.54 -22.93 -4.16
CA LEU A 626 12.91 -21.80 -4.86
C LEU A 626 12.10 -22.27 -6.08
N LEU A 627 12.66 -23.18 -6.88
CA LEU A 627 11.98 -23.75 -8.04
C LEU A 627 10.76 -24.56 -7.63
N TYR A 628 10.87 -25.38 -6.58
CA TYR A 628 9.76 -26.13 -6.00
C TYR A 628 8.59 -25.18 -5.65
N LEU A 629 8.84 -24.14 -4.85
CA LEU A 629 7.80 -23.19 -4.44
C LEU A 629 7.19 -22.42 -5.62
N ALA A 630 8.01 -22.09 -6.62
CA ALA A 630 7.56 -21.37 -7.82
C ALA A 630 6.68 -22.21 -8.74
N ILE A 631 6.80 -23.54 -8.69
CA ILE A 631 5.94 -24.48 -9.43
C ILE A 631 4.71 -24.83 -8.61
N THR A 632 4.86 -25.07 -7.31
CA THR A 632 3.73 -25.47 -6.45
C THR A 632 2.69 -24.36 -6.31
N LEU A 633 3.09 -23.08 -6.24
CA LEU A 633 2.14 -21.98 -6.04
C LEU A 633 1.14 -21.84 -7.21
N PRO A 634 1.55 -21.78 -8.49
CA PRO A 634 0.60 -21.82 -9.61
C PRO A 634 -0.17 -23.14 -9.71
N LEU A 635 0.47 -24.27 -9.40
CA LEU A 635 -0.18 -25.58 -9.45
C LEU A 635 -1.33 -25.68 -8.45
N GLN A 636 -1.12 -25.25 -7.20
CA GLN A 636 -2.15 -25.21 -6.16
C GLN A 636 -3.32 -24.32 -6.57
N TYR A 637 -3.02 -23.13 -7.09
CA TYR A 637 -4.04 -22.23 -7.58
C TYR A 637 -4.84 -22.84 -8.75
N ALA A 638 -4.17 -23.57 -9.66
CA ALA A 638 -4.85 -24.31 -10.73
C ALA A 638 -5.73 -25.44 -10.21
N MET A 639 -5.31 -26.14 -9.14
CA MET A 639 -6.14 -27.15 -8.47
C MET A 639 -7.37 -26.51 -7.84
N TRP A 640 -7.27 -25.33 -7.21
CA TRP A 640 -8.46 -24.67 -6.66
C TRP A 640 -9.47 -24.21 -7.71
N ILE A 641 -9.01 -23.82 -8.91
CA ILE A 641 -9.90 -23.51 -10.03
C ILE A 641 -10.62 -24.77 -10.53
N GLY A 642 -9.88 -25.87 -10.64
CA GLY A 642 -10.41 -27.11 -11.21
C GLY A 642 -10.74 -27.01 -12.71
N LEU A 643 -11.43 -28.03 -13.19
CA LEU A 643 -12.00 -28.11 -14.54
C LEU A 643 -13.36 -27.41 -14.58
N PRO A 644 -13.79 -26.90 -15.74
CA PRO A 644 -15.11 -26.29 -15.90
C PRO A 644 -16.23 -27.33 -15.80
N GLU A 645 -17.28 -27.01 -15.04
CA GLU A 645 -18.41 -27.90 -14.79
C GLU A 645 -19.22 -28.24 -16.05
N GLU A 646 -19.32 -27.30 -17.00
CA GLU A 646 -20.00 -27.50 -18.29
C GLU A 646 -19.40 -28.61 -19.16
N LEU A 647 -18.12 -28.96 -18.97
CA LEU A 647 -17.50 -30.03 -19.76
C LEU A 647 -17.92 -31.43 -19.29
N CYS A 648 -18.55 -31.54 -18.12
CA CYS A 648 -19.06 -32.79 -17.54
C CYS A 648 -18.01 -33.91 -17.45
N ILE A 649 -16.76 -33.52 -17.20
CA ILE A 649 -15.65 -34.44 -16.98
C ILE A 649 -15.50 -34.64 -15.46
N ALA A 650 -15.77 -35.86 -15.00
CA ALA A 650 -15.44 -36.25 -13.63
C ALA A 650 -13.93 -36.32 -13.44
N TYR A 651 -13.44 -35.92 -12.26
CA TYR A 651 -12.01 -36.03 -11.95
C TYR A 651 -11.60 -37.50 -11.82
N PRO A 652 -10.40 -37.90 -12.27
CA PRO A 652 -9.96 -39.30 -12.17
C PRO A 652 -10.00 -39.83 -10.73
N TRP A 653 -9.65 -38.99 -9.75
CA TRP A 653 -9.62 -39.36 -8.34
C TRP A 653 -11.00 -39.49 -7.69
N SER A 654 -12.08 -38.93 -8.25
CA SER A 654 -13.41 -39.12 -7.67
C SER A 654 -13.80 -40.60 -7.72
N SER A 655 -13.47 -41.29 -8.80
CA SER A 655 -13.77 -42.72 -8.98
C SER A 655 -12.95 -43.66 -8.07
N TRP A 656 -11.68 -43.32 -7.79
CA TRP A 656 -10.79 -44.18 -7.02
C TRP A 656 -10.82 -43.91 -5.51
N LEU A 657 -11.00 -42.65 -5.11
CA LEU A 657 -11.04 -42.24 -3.69
C LEU A 657 -12.46 -42.19 -3.12
N VAL A 658 -13.49 -42.16 -3.97
CA VAL A 658 -14.91 -42.27 -3.58
C VAL A 658 -15.60 -43.39 -4.38
N PRO A 659 -15.27 -44.68 -4.11
CA PRO A 659 -15.74 -45.79 -4.94
C PRO A 659 -17.24 -46.07 -4.80
N ASP A 660 -17.82 -45.78 -3.63
CA ASP A 660 -19.21 -46.11 -3.29
C ASP A 660 -20.01 -44.86 -2.88
N PRO A 661 -21.24 -44.69 -3.40
CA PRO A 661 -22.11 -43.53 -3.12
C PRO A 661 -22.87 -43.65 -1.79
N ASN A 662 -22.22 -44.17 -0.74
CA ASN A 662 -22.78 -44.09 0.61
C ASN A 662 -22.47 -42.72 1.21
N ALA A 663 -23.37 -42.18 2.03
CA ALA A 663 -23.18 -40.86 2.66
C ALA A 663 -21.90 -40.80 3.50
N GLU A 664 -21.56 -41.89 4.21
CA GLU A 664 -20.35 -41.98 5.03
C GLU A 664 -19.07 -42.00 4.18
N THR A 665 -18.97 -42.88 3.18
CA THR A 665 -17.78 -42.99 2.30
C THR A 665 -17.54 -41.74 1.48
N THR A 666 -18.62 -41.04 1.11
CA THR A 666 -18.55 -39.74 0.43
C THR A 666 -17.90 -38.67 1.29
N ILE A 667 -18.33 -38.52 2.54
CA ILE A 667 -17.77 -37.53 3.47
C ILE A 667 -16.29 -37.82 3.76
N LEU A 668 -15.93 -39.10 3.95
CA LEU A 668 -14.53 -39.50 4.17
C LEU A 668 -13.66 -39.19 2.95
N GLY A 669 -14.14 -39.51 1.76
CA GLY A 669 -13.45 -39.23 0.50
C GLY A 669 -13.27 -37.73 0.27
N ASP A 670 -14.30 -36.93 0.52
CA ASP A 670 -14.25 -35.48 0.39
C ASP A 670 -13.24 -34.84 1.37
N ASN A 671 -13.15 -35.34 2.61
CA ASN A 671 -12.14 -34.89 3.58
C ASN A 671 -10.71 -35.28 3.16
N LEU A 672 -10.55 -36.45 2.55
CA LEU A 672 -9.25 -36.89 2.03
C LEU A 672 -8.81 -36.03 0.83
N LEU A 673 -9.74 -35.70 -0.07
CA LEU A 673 -9.47 -34.78 -1.18
C LEU A 673 -9.06 -33.40 -0.67
N ARG A 674 -9.74 -32.88 0.35
CA ARG A 674 -9.37 -31.61 1.00
C ARG A 674 -7.98 -31.65 1.64
N PHE A 675 -7.62 -32.74 2.34
CA PHE A 675 -6.28 -32.89 2.90
C PHE A 675 -5.18 -32.97 1.81
N LEU A 676 -5.47 -33.64 0.70
CA LEU A 676 -4.54 -33.77 -0.43
C LEU A 676 -4.47 -32.50 -1.30
N ASP A 677 -5.30 -31.49 -1.02
CA ASP A 677 -5.47 -30.26 -1.83
C ASP A 677 -5.86 -30.58 -3.29
N LEU A 678 -6.69 -31.61 -3.48
CA LEU A 678 -7.23 -32.02 -4.77
C LEU A 678 -8.58 -31.34 -5.05
N SER A 679 -8.86 -31.06 -6.32
CA SER A 679 -10.07 -30.35 -6.72
C SER A 679 -11.30 -31.25 -6.71
N ASN A 680 -12.45 -30.68 -6.35
CA ASN A 680 -13.73 -31.38 -6.29
C ASN A 680 -14.87 -30.39 -6.56
N TYR A 681 -15.87 -30.79 -7.36
CA TYR A 681 -17.02 -29.93 -7.70
C TYR A 681 -17.95 -29.68 -6.51
N ARG A 682 -17.93 -30.54 -5.48
CA ARG A 682 -18.87 -30.46 -4.35
C ARG A 682 -18.49 -29.42 -3.30
N GLN A 683 -17.25 -28.94 -3.30
CA GLN A 683 -16.74 -28.05 -2.28
C GLN A 683 -16.15 -26.79 -2.91
N ALA A 684 -16.78 -25.65 -2.63
CA ALA A 684 -16.19 -24.36 -2.93
C ALA A 684 -14.97 -24.11 -2.02
N PRO A 685 -13.90 -23.49 -2.55
CA PRO A 685 -12.69 -23.28 -1.78
C PRO A 685 -12.82 -22.03 -0.88
N GLU A 686 -13.48 -22.16 0.27
CA GLU A 686 -13.75 -21.04 1.21
C GLU A 686 -12.48 -20.48 1.90
N HIS A 687 -11.30 -21.10 1.73
CA HIS A 687 -10.07 -20.74 2.45
C HIS A 687 -8.89 -20.30 1.56
N SER A 688 -9.10 -20.14 0.25
CA SER A 688 -8.03 -19.84 -0.72
C SER A 688 -7.24 -18.56 -0.45
N ILE A 689 -7.88 -17.51 0.10
CA ILE A 689 -7.23 -16.21 0.33
C ILE A 689 -6.04 -16.34 1.28
N ARG A 690 -6.25 -17.03 2.41
CA ARG A 690 -5.22 -17.11 3.46
C ARG A 690 -4.05 -17.99 3.02
N PHE A 691 -4.32 -19.10 2.35
CA PHE A 691 -3.27 -20.03 1.91
C PHE A 691 -2.38 -19.40 0.84
N LEU A 692 -2.95 -18.81 -0.21
CA LEU A 692 -2.18 -18.23 -1.31
C LEU A 692 -1.25 -17.10 -0.85
N VAL A 693 -1.74 -16.24 0.05
CA VAL A 693 -0.97 -15.09 0.55
C VAL A 693 0.23 -15.55 1.37
N VAL A 694 0.05 -16.53 2.26
CA VAL A 694 1.13 -17.01 3.13
C VAL A 694 2.17 -17.80 2.32
N ASP A 695 1.74 -18.60 1.35
CA ASP A 695 2.62 -19.31 0.42
C ASP A 695 3.42 -18.35 -0.47
N PHE A 696 2.80 -17.27 -0.95
CA PHE A 696 3.50 -16.22 -1.68
C PHE A 696 4.53 -15.48 -0.80
N LEU A 697 4.21 -15.19 0.46
CA LEU A 697 5.16 -14.56 1.38
C LEU A 697 6.38 -15.47 1.64
N LEU A 698 6.17 -16.79 1.71
CA LEU A 698 7.26 -17.75 1.75
C LEU A 698 8.09 -17.72 0.46
N LEU A 699 7.46 -17.74 -0.71
CA LEU A 699 8.16 -17.64 -2.01
C LEU A 699 9.00 -16.36 -2.10
N LEU A 700 8.46 -15.22 -1.64
CA LEU A 700 9.17 -13.94 -1.61
C LEU A 700 10.37 -13.98 -0.66
N ALA A 701 10.23 -14.57 0.53
CA ALA A 701 11.33 -14.72 1.49
C ALA A 701 12.44 -15.63 0.94
N VAL A 702 12.09 -16.79 0.37
CA VAL A 702 13.05 -17.73 -0.23
C VAL A 702 13.74 -17.11 -1.44
N GLY A 703 13.01 -16.40 -2.30
CA GLY A 703 13.58 -15.68 -3.45
C GLY A 703 14.52 -14.54 -3.04
N ALA A 704 14.18 -13.80 -1.98
CA ALA A 704 15.07 -12.79 -1.42
C ALA A 704 16.35 -13.43 -0.82
N GLN A 705 16.22 -14.57 -0.15
CA GLN A 705 17.35 -15.29 0.45
C GLN A 705 18.29 -15.89 -0.60
N GLU A 706 17.76 -16.35 -1.73
CA GLU A 706 18.58 -16.80 -2.86
C GLU A 706 19.48 -15.67 -3.40
N ARG A 707 18.92 -14.46 -3.49
CA ARG A 707 19.69 -13.27 -3.88
C ARG A 707 20.79 -12.96 -2.86
N VAL A 708 20.52 -13.10 -1.56
CA VAL A 708 21.54 -12.95 -0.50
C VAL A 708 22.66 -13.98 -0.68
N PHE A 709 22.34 -15.25 -0.91
CA PHE A 709 23.34 -16.29 -1.14
C PHE A 709 24.24 -16.02 -2.36
N ARG A 710 23.69 -15.43 -3.43
CA ARG A 710 24.48 -15.02 -4.61
C ARG A 710 25.40 -13.83 -4.32
N GLN A 711 24.98 -12.93 -3.45
CA GLN A 711 25.72 -11.72 -3.08
C GLN A 711 26.74 -11.94 -1.94
N GLU A 712 26.61 -13.03 -1.18
CA GLU A 712 27.47 -13.38 -0.04
C GLU A 712 28.94 -13.59 -0.49
N ARG A 713 29.79 -12.61 -0.14
CA ARG A 713 31.24 -12.61 -0.35
C ARG A 713 31.93 -12.19 0.95
N THR A 714 33.17 -12.63 1.14
CA THR A 714 33.99 -12.30 2.32
C THR A 714 34.25 -10.80 2.50
N SER A 715 34.20 -10.02 1.43
CA SER A 715 34.41 -8.56 1.43
C SER A 715 33.11 -7.73 1.48
N HIS A 716 31.97 -8.35 1.84
CA HIS A 716 30.70 -7.63 1.91
C HIS A 716 30.73 -6.55 3.02
N PRO A 717 30.19 -5.33 2.80
CA PRO A 717 30.23 -4.24 3.77
C PRO A 717 29.66 -4.60 5.15
N ALA A 718 28.62 -5.44 5.18
CA ALA A 718 27.99 -5.92 6.42
C ALA A 718 28.73 -7.10 7.09
N GLY A 719 29.93 -7.45 6.61
CA GLY A 719 30.74 -8.56 7.11
C GLY A 719 30.18 -9.94 6.74
N ASP A 720 30.91 -10.96 7.16
CA ASP A 720 30.61 -12.37 6.89
C ASP A 720 29.41 -12.88 7.71
N ASN A 721 28.73 -13.90 7.18
CA ASN A 721 27.59 -14.57 7.81
C ASN A 721 27.90 -16.00 8.27
N TYR A 722 29.11 -16.50 8.01
CA TYR A 722 29.57 -17.77 8.57
C TYR A 722 29.62 -17.75 10.10
N THR A 723 29.45 -18.93 10.69
CA THR A 723 29.53 -19.11 12.14
C THR A 723 30.98 -18.99 12.63
N ILE A 724 31.18 -18.66 13.90
CA ILE A 724 32.54 -18.51 14.49
C ILE A 724 33.30 -19.83 14.57
N TYR A 725 32.57 -20.94 14.61
CA TYR A 725 33.09 -22.28 14.83
C TYR A 725 33.24 -23.07 13.52
N THR A 726 33.49 -22.39 12.39
CA THR A 726 33.70 -23.02 11.06
C THR A 726 34.82 -24.05 11.05
N ASP A 727 35.83 -23.85 11.89
CA ASP A 727 37.06 -24.67 11.92
C ASP A 727 36.88 -25.94 12.76
N GLY A 728 35.68 -26.18 13.31
CA GLY A 728 35.40 -27.32 14.19
C GLY A 728 36.05 -27.23 15.57
N ASN A 729 36.73 -26.12 15.88
CA ASN A 729 37.31 -25.83 17.18
C ASN A 729 36.41 -24.87 17.98
N TYR A 730 35.83 -25.37 19.07
CA TYR A 730 34.81 -24.67 19.85
C TYR A 730 35.37 -24.08 21.16
N ALA A 731 36.59 -23.57 21.09
CA ALA A 731 37.24 -22.84 22.17
C ALA A 731 36.94 -21.33 22.09
N LEU A 732 37.17 -20.61 23.21
CA LEU A 732 37.15 -19.15 23.20
C LEU A 732 38.30 -18.61 22.34
N ARG A 733 37.96 -17.74 21.40
CA ARG A 733 38.95 -17.04 20.59
C ARG A 733 39.46 -15.83 21.39
N ARG A 734 40.78 -15.67 21.50
CA ARG A 734 41.38 -14.51 22.20
C ARG A 734 41.13 -13.18 21.48
N ASN A 735 41.03 -13.20 20.16
CA ASN A 735 40.90 -12.00 19.35
C ASN A 735 39.44 -11.80 18.92
N ASN A 736 38.59 -11.37 19.85
CA ASN A 736 37.21 -10.99 19.55
C ASN A 736 37.21 -9.60 18.85
N PRO A 737 36.62 -9.44 17.65
CA PRO A 737 36.55 -8.14 16.97
C PRO A 737 35.59 -7.15 17.63
N THR A 738 34.68 -7.60 18.48
CA THR A 738 33.69 -6.73 19.16
C THR A 738 34.15 -6.37 20.56
N TYR A 739 33.86 -5.13 20.99
CA TYR A 739 34.14 -4.70 22.36
C TYR A 739 33.21 -5.40 23.35
N ASP A 740 33.64 -5.46 24.61
CA ASP A 740 32.84 -6.03 25.70
C ASP A 740 31.74 -5.04 26.12
N PHE A 741 30.50 -5.40 25.81
CA PHE A 741 29.30 -4.60 26.12
C PHE A 741 28.72 -4.92 27.50
N ILE A 742 29.20 -5.97 28.18
CA ILE A 742 28.72 -6.35 29.52
C ILE A 742 29.44 -5.49 30.57
N ALA A 743 30.75 -5.34 30.44
CA ALA A 743 31.56 -4.54 31.36
C ALA A 743 31.35 -3.03 31.19
N GLU A 744 31.25 -2.53 29.95
CA GLU A 744 31.07 -1.11 29.65
C GLU A 744 29.89 -0.89 28.70
N GLN A 745 28.78 -0.36 29.21
CA GLN A 745 27.65 0.03 28.36
C GLN A 745 27.90 1.44 27.79
N LYS A 746 28.04 1.55 26.46
CA LYS A 746 28.34 2.82 25.77
C LYS A 746 27.11 3.47 25.17
N SER A 747 26.15 2.67 24.70
CA SER A 747 24.94 3.15 24.05
C SER A 747 23.69 2.40 24.51
N PHE A 748 22.51 2.94 24.19
CA PHE A 748 21.24 2.25 24.48
C PHE A 748 21.10 0.90 23.77
N VAL A 749 21.83 0.71 22.65
CA VAL A 749 21.88 -0.56 21.92
C VAL A 749 22.49 -1.67 22.79
N ASP A 750 23.46 -1.33 23.65
CA ASP A 750 24.13 -2.31 24.52
C ASP A 750 23.18 -2.89 25.58
N TYR A 751 22.22 -2.10 26.08
CA TYR A 751 21.16 -2.62 26.94
C TYR A 751 20.26 -3.63 26.20
N PHE A 752 19.90 -3.34 24.95
CA PHE A 752 19.17 -4.31 24.12
C PHE A 752 19.98 -5.58 23.86
N LYS A 753 21.28 -5.45 23.60
CA LYS A 753 22.17 -6.61 23.47
C LYS A 753 22.18 -7.44 24.75
N LEU A 754 22.24 -6.81 25.93
CA LEU A 754 22.21 -7.52 27.20
C LEU A 754 20.94 -8.37 27.33
N VAL A 755 19.76 -7.80 27.04
CA VAL A 755 18.49 -8.54 27.07
C VAL A 755 18.50 -9.74 26.10
N ILE A 756 18.98 -9.51 24.87
CA ILE A 756 18.97 -10.53 23.81
C ILE A 756 20.00 -11.65 24.06
N PHE A 757 21.26 -11.28 24.32
CA PHE A 757 22.37 -12.24 24.38
C PHE A 757 22.49 -12.91 25.75
N ASN A 758 22.24 -12.18 26.85
CA ASN A 758 22.36 -12.74 28.20
C ASN A 758 21.07 -13.47 28.61
N TYR A 759 19.92 -12.79 28.58
CA TYR A 759 18.64 -13.35 29.06
C TYR A 759 17.86 -14.14 28.00
N GLY A 760 18.21 -14.03 26.72
CA GLY A 760 17.47 -14.67 25.62
C GLY A 760 17.27 -16.17 25.77
N HIS A 761 18.25 -16.89 26.30
CA HIS A 761 18.18 -18.34 26.47
C HIS A 761 17.14 -18.79 27.52
N TRP A 762 16.90 -18.00 28.57
CA TRP A 762 15.84 -18.29 29.54
C TRP A 762 14.47 -18.06 28.92
N ILE A 763 14.32 -16.97 28.16
CA ILE A 763 13.08 -16.66 27.43
C ILE A 763 12.75 -17.81 26.47
N THR A 764 13.74 -18.31 25.73
CA THR A 764 13.50 -19.40 24.77
C THR A 764 13.12 -20.70 25.46
N LEU A 765 13.76 -21.06 26.58
CA LEU A 765 13.36 -22.24 27.38
C LEU A 765 11.96 -22.10 27.99
N VAL A 766 11.57 -20.89 28.42
CA VAL A 766 10.19 -20.63 28.87
C VAL A 766 9.20 -20.84 27.74
N MET A 767 9.51 -20.38 26.51
CA MET A 767 8.61 -20.60 25.36
C MET A 767 8.47 -22.08 24.98
N VAL A 768 9.55 -22.86 25.13
CA VAL A 768 9.51 -24.32 24.95
C VAL A 768 8.67 -24.99 26.04
N LEU A 769 8.78 -24.52 27.29
CA LEU A 769 7.93 -24.98 28.39
C LEU A 769 6.46 -24.64 28.13
N VAL A 770 6.15 -23.44 27.63
CA VAL A 770 4.78 -23.04 27.25
C VAL A 770 4.24 -23.95 26.16
N ALA A 771 5.04 -24.34 25.17
CA ALA A 771 4.63 -25.32 24.16
C ALA A 771 4.34 -26.71 24.77
N GLY A 772 5.09 -27.12 25.79
CA GLY A 772 4.83 -28.35 26.55
C GLY A 772 3.64 -28.26 27.50
N LEU A 773 3.31 -27.09 28.04
CA LEU A 773 2.12 -26.87 28.88
C LEU A 773 0.85 -26.67 28.06
N GLY A 774 0.99 -26.34 26.77
CA GLY A 774 -0.11 -26.06 25.86
C GLY A 774 -0.94 -27.29 25.46
N GLY A 775 -0.61 -28.49 25.96
CA GLY A 775 -1.42 -29.69 25.76
C GLY A 775 -0.99 -30.88 26.61
N THR A 776 -1.71 -31.99 26.49
CA THR A 776 -1.52 -33.22 27.27
C THR A 776 -0.98 -34.40 26.45
N SER A 777 -0.77 -34.20 25.15
CA SER A 777 -0.22 -35.20 24.23
C SER A 777 1.19 -35.70 24.59
N LEU A 778 1.56 -36.86 24.05
CA LEU A 778 2.93 -37.40 24.12
C LEU A 778 3.99 -36.40 23.60
N PHE A 779 3.63 -35.57 22.61
CA PHE A 779 4.51 -34.53 22.08
C PHE A 779 4.73 -33.41 23.11
N ALA A 780 3.68 -33.03 23.84
CA ALA A 780 3.78 -32.04 24.92
C ALA A 780 4.68 -32.53 26.06
N LEU A 781 4.56 -33.82 26.43
CA LEU A 781 5.44 -34.45 27.42
C LEU A 781 6.92 -34.37 27.02
N GLY A 782 7.26 -34.63 25.75
CA GLY A 782 8.65 -34.53 25.32
C GLY A 782 9.19 -33.10 25.39
N TYR A 783 8.38 -32.08 25.09
CA TYR A 783 8.77 -30.67 25.34
C TYR A 783 9.05 -30.40 26.82
N LEU A 784 8.19 -30.87 27.73
CA LEU A 784 8.38 -30.72 29.17
C LEU A 784 9.70 -31.38 29.63
N VAL A 785 9.92 -32.64 29.23
CA VAL A 785 11.13 -33.39 29.59
C VAL A 785 12.39 -32.67 29.09
N LEU A 786 12.40 -32.21 27.83
CA LEU A 786 13.56 -31.52 27.26
C LEU A 786 13.78 -30.14 27.89
N ALA A 787 12.70 -29.40 28.17
CA ALA A 787 12.78 -28.10 28.84
C ALA A 787 13.35 -28.25 30.26
N PHE A 788 12.81 -29.15 31.07
CA PHE A 788 13.31 -29.40 32.42
C PHE A 788 14.75 -29.93 32.42
N TRP A 789 15.10 -30.79 31.46
CA TRP A 789 16.48 -31.28 31.32
C TRP A 789 17.49 -30.16 31.05
N MET A 790 17.14 -29.16 30.23
CA MET A 790 17.99 -27.99 30.00
C MET A 790 17.98 -27.01 31.19
N LEU A 791 16.80 -26.72 31.75
CA LEU A 791 16.65 -25.83 32.91
C LEU A 791 17.40 -26.34 34.14
N TRP A 792 17.44 -27.66 34.36
CA TRP A 792 18.18 -28.30 35.45
C TRP A 792 19.68 -27.97 35.42
N GLN A 793 20.26 -27.79 34.23
CA GLN A 793 21.68 -27.42 34.10
C GLN A 793 21.90 -25.91 34.25
N GLY A 794 20.91 -25.08 33.91
CA GLY A 794 21.00 -23.62 33.99
C GLY A 794 22.24 -23.04 33.31
N ASN A 795 22.89 -22.06 33.94
CA ASN A 795 24.10 -21.41 33.42
C ASN A 795 25.29 -22.38 33.22
N ASN A 796 25.33 -23.50 33.95
CA ASN A 796 26.39 -24.50 33.79
C ASN A 796 26.39 -25.17 32.42
N LEU A 797 25.28 -25.08 31.68
CA LEU A 797 25.19 -25.55 30.30
C LEU A 797 26.19 -24.83 29.37
N TYR A 798 26.47 -23.55 29.62
CA TYR A 798 27.33 -22.73 28.76
C TYR A 798 28.79 -22.68 29.22
N THR A 799 29.06 -23.07 30.46
CA THR A 799 30.42 -23.12 31.03
C THR A 799 31.09 -24.49 30.85
N MET A 800 30.41 -25.44 30.20
CA MET A 800 30.94 -26.78 29.93
C MET A 800 32.27 -26.74 29.18
N ARG A 801 33.18 -27.67 29.53
CA ARG A 801 34.50 -27.81 28.90
C ARG A 801 34.41 -28.07 27.39
N ASN A 802 33.37 -28.78 26.94
CA ASN A 802 33.12 -29.07 25.52
C ASN A 802 31.82 -28.38 25.07
N TYR A 803 31.94 -27.20 24.47
CA TYR A 803 30.81 -26.42 23.94
C TYR A 803 29.99 -27.17 22.86
N ASN A 804 30.59 -28.17 22.20
CA ASN A 804 29.91 -29.05 21.24
C ASN A 804 28.72 -29.77 21.83
N LYS A 805 28.84 -30.20 23.09
CA LYS A 805 27.74 -30.89 23.76
C LYS A 805 26.57 -29.93 23.97
N THR A 806 26.86 -28.67 24.30
CA THR A 806 25.83 -27.62 24.45
C THR A 806 25.09 -27.39 23.14
N LEU A 807 25.80 -27.17 22.03
CA LEU A 807 25.18 -27.01 20.71
C LEU A 807 24.41 -28.26 20.26
N ALA A 808 24.94 -29.46 20.51
CA ALA A 808 24.26 -30.71 20.18
C ALA A 808 22.92 -30.85 20.93
N ARG A 809 22.82 -30.39 22.17
CA ARG A 809 21.56 -30.39 22.92
C ARG A 809 20.53 -29.42 22.34
N TRP A 810 20.95 -28.22 21.95
CA TRP A 810 20.07 -27.26 21.27
C TRP A 810 19.62 -27.76 19.90
N ASN A 811 20.51 -28.41 19.14
CA ASN A 811 20.15 -29.03 17.87
C ASN A 811 19.21 -30.23 18.05
N PHE A 812 19.36 -31.00 19.13
CA PHE A 812 18.42 -32.08 19.48
C PHE A 812 17.03 -31.54 19.82
N LEU A 813 16.96 -30.42 20.55
CA LEU A 813 15.70 -29.72 20.82
C LEU A 813 15.06 -29.22 19.51
N LEU A 814 15.84 -28.58 18.63
CA LEU A 814 15.37 -28.17 17.30
C LEU A 814 14.81 -29.35 16.50
N PHE A 815 15.55 -30.45 16.43
CA PHE A 815 15.11 -31.68 15.76
C PHE A 815 13.78 -32.19 16.33
N TYR A 816 13.66 -32.26 17.66
CA TYR A 816 12.44 -32.71 18.32
C TYR A 816 11.24 -31.82 17.96
N THR A 817 11.41 -30.50 17.95
CA THR A 817 10.32 -29.57 17.61
C THR A 817 9.81 -29.77 16.19
N ILE A 818 10.70 -29.87 15.20
CA ILE A 818 10.33 -30.07 13.80
C ILE A 818 9.73 -31.46 13.60
N PHE A 819 10.26 -32.48 14.27
CA PHE A 819 9.71 -33.83 14.25
C PHE A 819 8.29 -33.88 14.82
N ALA A 820 8.05 -33.26 15.97
CA ALA A 820 6.72 -33.17 16.57
C ALA A 820 5.74 -32.44 15.64
N MET A 821 6.16 -31.35 14.99
CA MET A 821 5.34 -30.66 13.99
C MET A 821 5.02 -31.56 12.79
N LEU A 822 6.00 -32.27 12.23
CA LEU A 822 5.81 -33.19 11.11
C LEU A 822 4.80 -34.29 11.46
N CYS A 823 4.94 -34.88 12.66
CA CYS A 823 4.00 -35.89 13.15
C CYS A 823 2.60 -35.32 13.35
N LYS A 824 2.45 -34.15 13.98
CA LYS A 824 1.13 -33.52 14.21
C LYS A 824 0.40 -33.20 12.90
N VAL A 825 1.11 -32.69 11.89
CA VAL A 825 0.52 -32.43 10.56
C VAL A 825 0.19 -33.73 9.84
N SER A 826 1.08 -34.73 9.87
CA SER A 826 0.81 -36.04 9.24
C SER A 826 -0.38 -36.76 9.88
N LEU A 827 -0.57 -36.61 11.19
CA LEU A 827 -1.71 -37.17 11.92
C LEU A 827 -3.05 -36.50 11.58
N GLN A 828 -3.06 -35.34 10.90
CA GLN A 828 -4.31 -34.73 10.42
C GLN A 828 -5.04 -35.60 9.40
N VAL A 829 -4.32 -36.40 8.60
CA VAL A 829 -4.96 -37.42 7.73
C VAL A 829 -5.80 -38.37 8.56
N VAL A 830 -5.22 -38.89 9.64
CA VAL A 830 -5.88 -39.85 10.52
C VAL A 830 -7.05 -39.18 11.24
N GLY A 831 -6.89 -37.93 11.68
CA GLY A 831 -7.90 -37.18 12.41
C GLY A 831 -9.08 -36.68 11.57
N CYS A 832 -8.85 -36.28 10.31
CA CYS A 832 -9.88 -35.74 9.43
C CYS A 832 -10.50 -36.79 8.48
N VAL A 833 -9.82 -37.91 8.22
CA VAL A 833 -10.33 -38.96 7.31
C VAL A 833 -10.78 -40.19 8.08
N PHE A 834 -9.95 -40.71 8.99
CA PHE A 834 -10.18 -41.99 9.67
C PHE A 834 -10.68 -41.83 11.12
N LEU A 835 -11.52 -40.84 11.40
CA LEU A 835 -11.97 -40.57 12.77
C LEU A 835 -12.88 -41.68 13.31
N SER A 836 -13.75 -42.28 12.49
CA SER A 836 -14.73 -43.28 12.94
C SER A 836 -14.12 -44.49 13.67
N PRO A 837 -13.04 -45.16 13.17
CA PRO A 837 -12.38 -46.24 13.92
C PRO A 837 -11.60 -45.78 15.15
N LEU A 838 -11.25 -44.49 15.26
CA LEU A 838 -10.50 -43.94 16.40
C LEU A 838 -11.38 -43.57 17.58
N VAL A 839 -12.67 -43.33 17.34
CA VAL A 839 -13.61 -42.92 18.38
C VAL A 839 -14.17 -44.14 19.13
N SER A 840 -14.24 -45.30 18.48
CA SER A 840 -14.62 -46.56 19.13
C SER A 840 -13.50 -47.12 20.01
N SER A 841 -13.86 -47.84 21.08
CA SER A 841 -12.90 -48.58 21.92
C SER A 841 -12.34 -49.77 21.12
N PRO A 842 -11.01 -49.96 20.97
CA PRO A 842 -9.87 -49.43 21.74
C PRO A 842 -9.15 -48.18 21.17
N GLY A 843 -9.58 -47.64 20.02
CA GLY A 843 -8.93 -46.51 19.34
C GLY A 843 -8.89 -45.21 20.14
N CYS A 844 -9.81 -45.03 21.10
CA CYS A 844 -9.86 -43.83 21.94
C CYS A 844 -8.58 -43.59 22.75
N VAL A 845 -7.88 -44.65 23.19
CA VAL A 845 -6.61 -44.52 23.92
C VAL A 845 -5.53 -43.89 23.03
N VAL A 846 -5.45 -44.32 21.77
CA VAL A 846 -4.52 -43.77 20.78
C VAL A 846 -4.87 -42.33 20.46
N ARG A 847 -6.18 -42.04 20.31
CA ARG A 847 -6.70 -40.69 20.08
C ARG A 847 -6.33 -39.73 21.21
N GLN A 848 -6.47 -40.13 22.47
CA GLN A 848 -6.10 -39.31 23.63
C GLN A 848 -4.57 -39.16 23.77
N LEU A 849 -3.80 -40.24 23.59
CA LEU A 849 -2.34 -40.21 23.75
C LEU A 849 -1.63 -39.24 22.78
N PHE A 850 -2.06 -39.24 21.52
CA PHE A 850 -1.53 -38.34 20.49
C PHE A 850 -2.35 -37.06 20.32
N SER A 851 -3.44 -36.91 21.09
CA SER A 851 -4.41 -35.83 20.95
C SER A 851 -4.85 -35.64 19.49
N ILE A 852 -5.49 -36.63 18.88
CA ILE A 852 -5.90 -36.59 17.46
C ILE A 852 -7.29 -35.97 17.32
N VAL A 853 -7.37 -34.82 16.67
CA VAL A 853 -8.59 -34.09 16.33
C VAL A 853 -8.38 -33.39 14.98
N CYS A 854 -9.42 -33.39 14.13
CA CYS A 854 -9.40 -32.64 12.89
C CYS A 854 -9.39 -31.12 13.17
N VAL A 855 -8.41 -30.40 12.60
CA VAL A 855 -8.28 -28.94 12.78
C VAL A 855 -9.18 -28.16 11.83
N ASP A 856 -9.45 -28.71 10.64
CA ASP A 856 -10.35 -28.07 9.67
C ASP A 856 -11.80 -28.15 10.14
N GLN A 857 -12.42 -26.98 10.27
CA GLN A 857 -13.75 -26.87 10.87
C GLN A 857 -14.81 -27.47 9.96
N ALA A 858 -14.73 -27.23 8.65
CA ALA A 858 -15.70 -27.73 7.70
C ALA A 858 -15.61 -29.26 7.52
N SER A 859 -14.40 -29.84 7.54
CA SER A 859 -14.27 -31.30 7.64
C SER A 859 -14.84 -31.82 8.96
N CYS A 860 -14.53 -31.19 10.10
CA CYS A 860 -15.03 -31.64 11.39
C CYS A 860 -16.57 -31.62 11.49
N ASP A 861 -17.21 -30.56 10.99
CA ASP A 861 -18.68 -30.43 10.97
C ASP A 861 -19.33 -31.53 10.13
N GLY A 862 -18.73 -31.89 8.98
CA GLY A 862 -19.16 -33.01 8.15
C GLY A 862 -19.09 -34.36 8.87
N LEU A 863 -18.06 -34.59 9.69
CA LEU A 863 -17.96 -35.81 10.49
C LEU A 863 -18.92 -35.85 11.69
N VAL A 864 -19.22 -34.70 12.32
CA VAL A 864 -20.14 -34.63 13.48
C VAL A 864 -21.61 -34.78 13.06
N ALA A 865 -21.93 -34.49 11.78
CA ALA A 865 -23.25 -34.72 11.21
C ALA A 865 -23.64 -36.21 11.13
N LEU A 866 -22.67 -37.14 11.21
CA LEU A 866 -22.92 -38.58 11.20
C LEU A 866 -23.46 -39.04 12.58
N PRO A 867 -24.61 -39.74 12.65
CA PRO A 867 -25.21 -40.14 13.93
C PRO A 867 -24.31 -41.04 14.78
N ALA A 868 -23.55 -41.94 14.12
CA ALA A 868 -22.68 -42.91 14.79
C ALA A 868 -21.43 -42.28 15.43
N THR A 869 -20.96 -41.13 14.92
CA THR A 869 -19.78 -40.43 15.42
C THR A 869 -20.15 -39.36 16.45
N LYS A 870 -21.34 -38.76 16.36
CA LYS A 870 -21.77 -37.69 17.27
C LYS A 870 -21.70 -38.09 18.75
N ASP A 871 -22.34 -39.20 19.13
CA ASP A 871 -22.38 -39.65 20.53
C ASP A 871 -21.03 -40.19 21.01
N ALA A 872 -20.26 -40.78 20.11
CA ALA A 872 -18.96 -41.36 20.41
C ALA A 872 -17.84 -40.30 20.54
N VAL A 873 -17.95 -39.17 19.82
CA VAL A 873 -17.00 -38.06 19.94
C VAL A 873 -17.08 -37.40 21.32
N PHE A 874 -18.27 -37.32 21.92
CA PHE A 874 -18.46 -36.81 23.29
C PHE A 874 -17.92 -37.74 24.37
N SER A 875 -17.96 -39.07 24.15
CA SER A 875 -17.41 -40.02 25.12
C SER A 875 -15.88 -40.08 25.13
N CYS A 876 -15.24 -39.66 24.03
CA CYS A 876 -13.79 -39.60 23.87
C CYS A 876 -13.34 -38.17 23.48
N ALA A 877 -13.60 -37.18 24.33
CA ALA A 877 -13.28 -35.78 24.03
C ALA A 877 -11.77 -35.47 24.15
N VAL A 878 -11.28 -34.60 23.26
CA VAL A 878 -9.90 -34.09 23.21
C VAL A 878 -9.98 -32.61 22.84
N GLU A 879 -9.14 -31.76 23.44
CA GLU A 879 -9.14 -30.32 23.17
C GLU A 879 -8.48 -29.98 21.81
N ALA A 880 -9.22 -29.31 20.92
CA ALA A 880 -8.73 -28.91 19.59
C ALA A 880 -7.60 -27.87 19.61
N ARG A 881 -7.29 -27.28 20.79
CA ARG A 881 -6.15 -26.37 20.94
C ARG A 881 -4.82 -27.12 20.92
N GLU A 882 -4.80 -28.38 21.33
CA GLU A 882 -3.59 -29.21 21.46
C GLU A 882 -3.05 -29.71 20.11
N THR A 883 -3.96 -29.92 19.13
CA THR A 883 -3.62 -30.38 17.78
C THR A 883 -2.99 -29.31 16.91
N ARG A 884 -3.30 -28.04 17.17
CA ARG A 884 -2.75 -26.92 16.41
C ARG A 884 -1.28 -26.72 16.76
N ILE A 885 -0.41 -26.68 15.75
CA ILE A 885 1.04 -26.47 15.90
C ILE A 885 1.45 -25.02 16.23
N GLY A 886 0.51 -24.14 16.58
CA GLY A 886 0.79 -22.71 16.79
C GLY A 886 1.82 -22.45 17.89
N PHE A 887 1.72 -23.12 19.03
CA PHE A 887 2.71 -23.03 20.10
C PHE A 887 4.07 -23.63 19.70
N ASP A 888 4.07 -24.69 18.88
CA ASP A 888 5.28 -25.31 18.34
C ASP A 888 6.02 -24.33 17.41
N THR A 889 5.31 -23.65 16.52
CA THR A 889 5.87 -22.64 15.60
C THR A 889 6.49 -21.46 16.35
N ILE A 890 5.86 -21.00 17.43
CA ILE A 890 6.41 -19.93 18.26
C ILE A 890 7.68 -20.41 18.98
N ALA A 891 7.65 -21.58 19.61
CA ALA A 891 8.82 -22.16 20.26
C ALA A 891 9.99 -22.36 19.26
N LEU A 892 9.71 -22.90 18.08
CA LEU A 892 10.68 -23.06 16.99
C LEU A 892 11.32 -21.72 16.60
N SER A 893 10.53 -20.65 16.49
CA SER A 893 11.03 -19.32 16.13
C SER A 893 12.06 -18.81 17.15
N PHE A 894 11.79 -18.98 18.44
CA PHE A 894 12.73 -18.64 19.51
C PHE A 894 13.97 -19.55 19.49
N ILE A 895 13.82 -20.85 19.26
CA ILE A 895 14.95 -21.78 19.18
C ILE A 895 15.90 -21.42 18.03
N ILE A 896 15.36 -21.14 16.83
CA ILE A 896 16.14 -20.73 15.66
C ILE A 896 16.94 -19.45 15.97
N PHE A 897 16.28 -18.46 16.57
CA PHE A 897 16.93 -17.22 16.95
C PHE A 897 18.01 -17.44 18.02
N GLN A 898 17.75 -18.28 19.02
CA GLN A 898 18.72 -18.61 20.06
C GLN A 898 19.94 -19.34 19.49
N LEU A 899 19.75 -20.28 18.57
CA LEU A 899 20.86 -20.96 17.89
C LEU A 899 21.75 -19.96 17.14
N ARG A 900 21.17 -18.94 16.50
CA ARG A 900 21.93 -17.84 15.88
C ARG A 900 22.73 -17.03 16.90
N VAL A 901 22.14 -16.74 18.06
CA VAL A 901 22.80 -16.08 19.20
C VAL A 901 24.01 -16.89 19.68
N LEU A 902 23.87 -18.21 19.85
CA LEU A 902 24.92 -19.12 20.31
C LEU A 902 26.12 -19.22 19.34
N HIS A 903 25.93 -18.87 18.07
CA HIS A 903 26.98 -18.83 17.05
C HIS A 903 27.60 -17.44 16.83
N SER A 904 27.24 -16.43 17.65
CA SER A 904 27.64 -15.03 17.52
C SER A 904 28.82 -14.62 18.40
N TRP A 905 29.51 -13.53 18.02
CA TRP A 905 30.72 -13.04 18.71
C TRP A 905 30.35 -12.39 20.05
N TYR A 906 29.16 -11.80 20.12
CA TYR A 906 28.62 -11.21 21.34
C TYR A 906 28.39 -12.24 22.44
N PHE A 907 27.97 -13.46 22.08
CA PHE A 907 27.71 -14.51 23.08
C PHE A 907 29.00 -15.02 23.74
N GLN A 908 30.17 -14.86 23.11
CA GLN A 908 31.43 -15.20 23.76
C GLN A 908 31.70 -14.33 25.00
N HIS A 909 31.29 -13.06 24.99
CA HIS A 909 31.39 -12.18 26.18
C HIS A 909 30.48 -12.69 27.30
N CYS A 910 29.24 -13.08 26.99
CA CYS A 910 28.33 -13.69 27.98
C CYS A 910 28.90 -15.00 28.55
N MET A 911 29.55 -15.82 27.73
CA MET A 911 30.18 -17.06 28.22
C MET A 911 31.37 -16.79 29.15
N ILE A 912 32.12 -15.70 28.93
CA ILE A 912 33.17 -15.27 29.86
C ILE A 912 32.53 -14.85 31.18
N ASP A 913 31.46 -14.05 31.14
CA ASP A 913 30.74 -13.59 32.32
C ASP A 913 30.18 -14.77 33.16
N PHE A 914 29.52 -15.74 32.54
CA PHE A 914 29.06 -16.95 33.23
C PHE A 914 30.19 -17.76 33.87
N ARG A 915 31.38 -17.80 33.26
CA ARG A 915 32.55 -18.46 33.86
C ARG A 915 33.10 -17.64 35.04
N CYS A 916 33.11 -16.32 34.92
CA CYS A 916 33.49 -15.42 36.00
C CYS A 916 32.53 -15.55 37.19
N GLU A 917 31.23 -15.65 36.95
CA GLU A 917 30.19 -15.87 37.97
C GLU A 917 30.48 -17.13 38.81
N ILE A 918 30.80 -18.25 38.15
CA ILE A 918 31.14 -19.51 38.84
C ILE A 918 32.40 -19.35 39.70
N VAL A 919 33.45 -18.71 39.19
CA VAL A 919 34.69 -18.49 39.96
C VAL A 919 34.45 -17.53 41.13
N GLN A 920 33.63 -16.50 40.92
CA GLN A 920 33.29 -15.52 41.95
C GLN A 920 32.39 -16.09 43.05
N SER A 921 31.53 -17.07 42.75
CA SER A 921 30.65 -17.70 43.75
C SER A 921 31.39 -18.24 44.96
N HIS A 922 32.57 -18.85 44.77
CA HIS A 922 33.43 -19.33 45.86
C HIS A 922 33.94 -18.17 46.73
N ARG A 923 34.35 -17.07 46.10
CA ARG A 923 34.80 -15.86 46.82
C ARG A 923 33.64 -15.18 47.54
N GLY A 924 32.45 -15.17 46.95
CA GLY A 924 31.22 -14.68 47.57
C GLY A 924 30.87 -15.47 48.83
N ALA A 925 30.90 -16.80 48.78
CA ALA A 925 30.68 -17.65 49.95
C ALA A 925 31.71 -17.38 51.06
N LEU A 926 32.98 -17.21 50.69
CA LEU A 926 34.04 -16.86 51.64
C LEU A 926 33.80 -15.50 52.31
N LEU A 927 33.39 -14.49 51.54
CA LEU A 927 33.06 -13.16 52.07
C LEU A 927 31.82 -13.20 52.97
N ILE A 928 30.79 -13.97 52.61
CA ILE A 928 29.59 -14.17 53.43
C ILE A 928 29.96 -14.84 54.76
N ASN A 929 30.80 -15.88 54.74
CA ASN A 929 31.25 -16.53 55.96
C ASN A 929 32.06 -15.58 56.87
N GLN A 930 32.92 -14.75 56.29
CA GLN A 930 33.66 -13.73 57.03
C GLN A 930 32.73 -12.68 57.64
N LEU A 931 31.68 -12.27 56.92
CA LEU A 931 30.67 -11.36 57.42
C LEU A 931 29.88 -11.97 58.58
N ILE A 932 29.42 -13.22 58.43
CA ILE A 932 28.72 -13.99 59.47
C ILE A 932 29.60 -14.15 60.71
N GLU A 933 30.88 -14.50 60.56
CA GLU A 933 31.81 -14.64 61.68
C GLU A 933 32.00 -13.32 62.43
N LYS A 934 32.08 -12.21 61.69
CA LYS A 934 32.18 -10.88 62.28
C LYS A 934 30.92 -10.52 63.07
N GLU A 935 29.74 -10.74 62.50
CA GLU A 935 28.46 -10.52 63.19
C GLU A 935 28.33 -11.38 64.44
N MET A 936 28.73 -12.66 64.38
CA MET A 936 28.72 -13.54 65.55
C MET A 936 29.65 -13.03 66.67
N LYS A 937 30.84 -12.51 66.34
CA LYS A 937 31.75 -11.92 67.34
C LYS A 937 31.17 -10.66 67.96
N GLU A 938 30.55 -9.79 67.16
CA GLU A 938 29.90 -8.58 67.66
C GLU A 938 28.71 -8.93 68.58
N GLN A 939 27.91 -9.94 68.20
CA GLN A 939 26.83 -10.46 69.03
C GLN A 939 27.34 -11.09 70.34
N ASP A 940 28.40 -11.90 70.29
CA ASP A 940 29.01 -12.51 71.49
C ASP A 940 29.55 -11.44 72.45
N LEU A 941 30.19 -10.40 71.93
CA LEU A 941 30.64 -9.26 72.74
C LEU A 941 29.45 -8.52 73.39
N GLN A 942 28.37 -8.29 72.65
CA GLN A 942 27.16 -7.69 73.20
C GLN A 942 26.49 -8.59 74.25
N GLN A 943 26.44 -9.90 74.03
CA GLN A 943 25.91 -10.86 74.98
C GLN A 943 26.75 -10.88 76.26
N LYS A 944 28.08 -10.95 76.15
CA LYS A 944 29.00 -10.86 77.29
C LYS A 944 28.80 -9.58 78.08
N ALA A 945 28.70 -8.43 77.41
CA ALA A 945 28.45 -7.15 78.08
C ALA A 945 27.11 -7.14 78.82
N LYS A 946 26.03 -7.69 78.22
CA LYS A 946 24.72 -7.83 78.87
C LYS A 946 24.76 -8.79 80.05
N VAL A 947 25.43 -9.94 79.92
CA VAL A 947 25.60 -10.91 81.00
C VAL A 947 26.40 -10.29 82.15
N GLU A 948 27.43 -9.51 81.86
CA GLU A 948 28.21 -8.81 82.88
C GLU A 948 27.38 -7.74 83.62
N ASP A 949 26.56 -6.96 82.89
CA ASP A 949 25.60 -6.00 83.49
C ASP A 949 24.58 -6.73 84.38
N ILE A 950 24.00 -7.84 83.90
CA ILE A 950 23.09 -8.68 84.68
C ILE A 950 23.81 -9.16 85.94
N THR A 951 25.01 -9.72 85.83
CA THR A 951 25.77 -10.26 86.97
C THR A 951 26.06 -9.17 88.02
N LYS A 952 26.43 -7.95 87.60
CA LYS A 952 26.62 -6.80 88.49
C LYS A 952 25.32 -6.43 89.21
N ARG A 953 24.19 -6.40 88.50
CA ARG A 953 22.86 -6.15 89.11
C ARG A 953 22.47 -7.24 90.10
N THR A 954 22.65 -8.52 89.77
CA THR A 954 22.34 -9.63 90.70
C THR A 954 23.22 -9.57 91.95
N ALA A 955 24.50 -9.23 91.82
CA ALA A 955 25.40 -9.04 92.95
C ALA A 955 25.00 -7.85 93.84
N ALA A 956 24.58 -6.73 93.24
CA ALA A 956 24.06 -5.59 93.98
C ALA A 956 22.76 -5.94 94.74
N ILE A 957 21.83 -6.64 94.09
CA ILE A 957 20.62 -7.16 94.73
C ILE A 957 20.98 -8.10 95.88
N ARG A 958 21.92 -9.03 95.68
CA ARG A 958 22.39 -9.95 96.74
C ARG A 958 22.94 -9.20 97.95
N ARG A 959 23.78 -8.18 97.73
CA ARG A 959 24.29 -7.32 98.81
C ARG A 959 23.16 -6.60 99.54
N GLN A 960 22.18 -6.05 98.81
CA GLN A 960 20.99 -5.44 99.43
C GLN A 960 20.20 -6.45 100.28
N TYR A 961 20.03 -7.69 99.80
CA TYR A 961 19.41 -8.76 100.58
C TYR A 961 20.23 -9.11 101.84
N GLU A 962 21.55 -9.21 101.74
CA GLU A 962 22.45 -9.47 102.87
C GLU A 962 22.41 -8.31 103.89
N GLU A 963 22.45 -7.05 103.45
CA GLU A 963 22.29 -5.87 104.30
C GLU A 963 20.92 -5.86 105.00
N GLN A 964 19.85 -6.22 104.29
CA GLN A 964 18.51 -6.38 104.89
C GLN A 964 18.45 -7.52 105.91
N GLN A 965 19.16 -8.64 105.68
CA GLN A 965 19.28 -9.72 106.67
C GLN A 965 20.06 -9.29 107.92
N HIS A 966 21.09 -8.45 107.77
CA HIS A 966 21.87 -7.91 108.89
C HIS A 966 21.13 -6.84 109.70
N LEU A 967 20.15 -6.14 109.11
CA LEU A 967 19.44 -5.01 109.72
C LEU A 967 18.20 -5.36 110.56
N GLY A 968 17.79 -6.62 110.68
CA GLY A 968 16.81 -7.00 111.70
C GLY A 968 15.93 -8.21 111.39
N SER A 969 15.86 -9.09 112.39
CA SER A 969 14.74 -9.97 112.66
C SER A 969 13.39 -9.23 112.57
N GLU A 970 12.38 -9.96 112.06
CA GLU A 970 10.94 -9.64 111.98
C GLU A 970 10.44 -8.92 110.71
N LYS A 971 10.38 -9.66 109.59
CA LYS A 971 9.12 -10.15 108.98
C LYS A 971 9.42 -11.02 107.74
N PRO A 972 8.69 -12.13 107.52
CA PRO A 972 8.92 -12.96 106.35
C PRO A 972 8.38 -12.26 105.09
N PHE A 973 9.26 -12.02 104.13
CA PHE A 973 8.87 -11.63 102.77
C PHE A 973 8.29 -12.86 102.05
N ILE A 974 7.02 -12.79 101.68
CA ILE A 974 6.37 -13.81 100.84
C ILE A 974 6.75 -13.50 99.38
N PRO A 975 7.44 -14.42 98.66
CA PRO A 975 7.77 -14.18 97.26
C PRO A 975 6.48 -14.19 96.43
N GLN A 976 6.17 -13.07 95.77
CA GLN A 976 5.18 -13.08 94.70
C GLN A 976 5.80 -13.78 93.49
N THR A 977 5.35 -15.01 93.25
CA THR A 977 5.64 -15.76 92.03
C THR A 977 5.07 -15.03 90.81
N TYR A 978 5.90 -14.92 89.77
CA TYR A 978 5.50 -14.51 88.41
C TYR A 978 4.37 -15.42 87.92
N GLY A 979 3.14 -14.91 87.92
CA GLY A 979 1.96 -15.71 87.62
C GLY A 979 0.66 -14.92 87.49
N GLN A 980 0.70 -13.74 86.88
CA GLN A 980 -0.47 -13.14 86.21
C GLN A 980 -0.01 -12.60 84.87
N GLY A 981 0.03 -13.48 83.87
CA GLY A 981 0.15 -13.10 82.47
C GLY A 981 -1.18 -13.39 81.79
N TRP A 982 -1.84 -12.36 81.26
CA TRP A 982 -2.67 -12.34 80.04
C TRP A 982 -2.93 -10.87 79.65
N CYS A 983 -2.53 -10.55 78.41
CA CYS A 983 -3.08 -9.57 77.46
C CYS A 983 -3.48 -8.15 77.90
N PHE A 984 -2.89 -7.16 77.21
CA PHE A 984 -3.57 -6.56 76.06
C PHE A 984 -2.79 -6.85 74.79
#